data_AF-A0A3S3R075-F1
#
_entry.id   AF-A0A3S3R075-F1
#
_cell.length_a   1.000
_cell.length_b   1.000
_cell.length_c   1.000
_cell.angle_alpha   90.00
_cell.angle_beta   90.00
_cell.angle_gamma   90.00
#
_symmetry.space_group_name_H-M   'P 1'
#
loop_
_entity.id
_entity.type
_entity.pdbx_description
1 polymer ?
#
loop_
_entity_poly.entity_id
_entity_poly.type
_entity_poly.pdbx_seq_one_letter_code
_entity_poly.pdbx_strand_id
1 'polypeptide(L)'
;MGFLKLLFLISFFFFFHSCLAARKLTALVQDQPMPLQYHNGPLLSGTISLNLIWYGSFKPSQRAIVTDFLTSLSSPSQSQPSVSTWWKATEKYYSLAHTKSSNSNKKPLLLTLGKQILDENYSLGKSLSSKQIQRLAAMGEKKYAINIVLTASDVAVESFCMSRCGTHGASPKVAKEEGRFAYIWVGNSETQCPGQCAWPFHQPIYGPQTPPLVGPNNDVGLDGMVINIASLLAGTVTNPFGNGFFQGPKDAPLEAASACPGVYGKGAYPGYAGELLVDQSTGASYNANGANGRKYLLPALIDPTTSSCSTLLLFLISCFFHSCLAARKLTALVQDQPMPLQYHNGPLLSGTVSLNLIWYGSFKPSQRAIVTDFLTSLSSLSQSQPSVATWWKTTEKYYSLAHTKSSNSNRKPLLLTLGKQILDENCSLGKSLSSKQIQRLAAMGEKKYAINIVLTASDVAVEGFCMSRCGTHGASPKVAKGGRFAYIWVGNSETQCPGQCAWPFHQPMYGPQTAPLVGPNNDVGLDGMVINIASLLAGTVTNPFGNGFFQGPKDAPLEAASACPGVYGKGAYPGYAGELLVDQSTGASYNANGGNGRKYLLPALMDPTTQKTDCFSPRPTQASTIPQRSTSQWNHLSQPYLVRLLQALPASHRHRFPHLPLISIPEPTISLHMGFCMSRCGTHGASPKVAKEEGRFAYIWVGNSETQCPGQCAWPFHQPIYGPQTPPLVGPNNDVGLDGMVINIASLLAGTVTNPFGNGFFQGAKDAPLEAASACPGVYGKGAYPGYAGELLVDQSTGASYNANGANGRKYLLPALIDLTTSSCSTLTLASKYKSLTIDENIVSSISTNGKLAPLN
;
A
#
# COMPACT_ATOMS: atom_id res chain seq x y z
N MET A 1 62.43 19.49 14.44
CA MET A 1 61.12 20.20 14.47
C MET A 1 60.38 20.23 13.13
N GLY A 2 61.05 20.31 11.97
CA GLY A 2 60.37 20.32 10.66
C GLY A 2 59.69 19.00 10.27
N PHE A 3 60.33 17.85 10.54
CA PHE A 3 59.82 16.53 10.15
C PHE A 3 58.57 16.10 10.94
N LEU A 4 58.49 16.48 12.22
CA LEU A 4 57.33 16.17 13.08
C LEU A 4 56.10 17.02 12.72
N LYS A 5 56.29 18.26 12.25
CA LYS A 5 55.21 19.10 11.71
C LYS A 5 54.69 18.58 10.37
N LEU A 6 55.57 18.04 9.53
CA LEU A 6 55.20 17.45 8.25
C LEU A 6 54.38 16.16 8.45
N LEU A 7 54.78 15.30 9.40
CA LEU A 7 54.00 14.11 9.77
C LEU A 7 52.62 14.45 10.36
N PHE A 8 52.51 15.52 11.17
CA PHE A 8 51.22 15.99 11.69
C PHE A 8 50.30 16.54 10.57
N LEU A 9 50.86 17.28 9.61
CA LEU A 9 50.13 17.80 8.45
C LEU A 9 49.67 16.68 7.50
N ILE A 10 50.51 15.68 7.26
CA ILE A 10 50.16 14.51 6.44
C ILE A 10 49.09 13.67 7.13
N SER A 11 49.18 13.45 8.45
CA SER A 11 48.14 12.76 9.23
C SER A 11 46.80 13.52 9.21
N PHE A 12 46.82 14.85 9.25
CA PHE A 12 45.60 15.67 9.15
C PHE A 12 44.98 15.60 7.74
N PHE A 13 45.80 15.50 6.69
CA PHE A 13 45.35 15.38 5.31
C PHE A 13 44.75 14.00 4.98
N PHE A 14 45.31 12.92 5.53
CA PHE A 14 44.75 11.57 5.37
C PHE A 14 43.44 11.38 6.14
N PHE A 15 43.27 12.00 7.33
CA PHE A 15 42.00 11.96 8.06
C PHE A 15 40.87 12.78 7.38
N PHE A 16 41.20 13.84 6.63
CA PHE A 16 40.19 14.62 5.89
C PHE A 16 39.77 13.98 4.55
N HIS A 17 40.63 13.18 3.91
CA HIS A 17 40.27 12.49 2.66
C HIS A 17 39.37 11.27 2.85
N SER A 18 39.30 10.70 4.06
CA SER A 18 38.41 9.57 4.35
C SER A 18 36.95 9.97 4.66
N CYS A 19 36.63 11.27 4.71
CA CYS A 19 35.27 11.77 4.99
C CYS A 19 34.54 12.38 3.77
N LEU A 20 35.15 12.40 2.57
CA LEU A 20 34.54 12.98 1.36
C LEU A 20 33.87 11.96 0.42
N ALA A 21 33.75 10.70 0.82
CA ALA A 21 33.05 9.67 0.05
C ALA A 21 31.77 9.16 0.72
N ALA A 22 31.03 10.02 1.40
CA ALA A 22 29.60 9.76 1.61
C ALA A 22 28.85 10.21 0.34
N ARG A 23 28.67 9.31 -0.62
CA ARG A 23 27.71 9.53 -1.70
C ARG A 23 26.33 9.73 -1.06
N LYS A 24 25.87 10.97 -1.01
CA LYS A 24 24.43 11.28 -0.92
C LYS A 24 23.77 10.59 -2.12
N LEU A 25 23.06 9.50 -1.89
CA LEU A 25 22.04 9.05 -2.82
C LEU A 25 20.85 10.00 -2.66
N THR A 26 20.86 11.07 -3.44
CA THR A 26 19.65 11.78 -3.83
C THR A 26 18.80 10.82 -4.65
N ALA A 27 17.90 10.09 -3.98
CA ALA A 27 16.73 9.54 -4.63
C ALA A 27 15.81 10.71 -4.95
N LEU A 28 15.88 11.19 -6.19
CA LEU A 28 15.03 12.25 -6.71
C LEU A 28 13.71 11.61 -7.15
N VAL A 29 12.83 11.31 -6.18
CA VAL A 29 11.40 11.41 -6.43
C VAL A 29 11.02 12.79 -5.93
N GLN A 30 10.96 13.73 -6.88
CA GLN A 30 10.46 15.06 -6.59
C GLN A 30 8.93 14.97 -6.58
N ASP A 31 8.37 14.58 -5.43
CA ASP A 31 6.97 14.90 -5.13
C ASP A 31 6.85 16.41 -5.31
N GLN A 32 5.93 16.87 -6.17
CA GLN A 32 5.57 18.27 -6.21
C GLN A 32 5.07 18.62 -4.80
N PRO A 33 5.80 19.43 -4.00
CA PRO A 33 5.36 19.77 -2.67
C PRO A 33 4.14 20.66 -2.86
N MET A 34 2.93 20.17 -2.58
CA MET A 34 1.78 21.06 -2.50
C MET A 34 1.96 21.87 -1.21
N PRO A 35 2.22 23.20 -1.31
CA PRO A 35 2.48 24.00 -0.13
C PRO A 35 1.21 24.11 0.71
N LEU A 36 1.35 24.09 2.04
CA LEU A 36 0.23 24.40 2.93
C LEU A 36 -0.21 25.84 2.67
N GLN A 37 -1.39 26.02 2.08
CA GLN A 37 -1.84 27.34 1.62
C GLN A 37 -2.46 28.13 2.78
N TYR A 38 -2.18 29.44 2.81
CA TYR A 38 -2.83 30.37 3.71
C TYR A 38 -4.04 31.02 3.02
N HIS A 39 -5.23 30.84 3.61
CA HIS A 39 -6.51 31.28 3.04
C HIS A 39 -7.01 32.59 3.64
N ASN A 40 -6.08 33.44 4.12
CA ASN A 40 -6.31 34.80 4.63
C ASN A 40 -7.27 34.91 5.84
N GLY A 41 -7.53 33.81 6.54
CA GLY A 41 -8.33 33.77 7.76
C GLY A 41 -7.53 34.04 9.03
N PRO A 42 -8.23 34.27 10.16
CA PRO A 42 -7.57 34.56 11.42
C PRO A 42 -6.83 33.32 11.96
N LEU A 43 -5.60 33.51 12.43
CA LEU A 43 -4.92 32.61 13.36
C LEU A 43 -5.21 33.03 14.80
N LEU A 44 -5.10 32.12 15.76
CA LEU A 44 -5.20 32.49 17.18
C LEU A 44 -3.95 33.24 17.61
N SER A 45 -4.12 34.40 18.26
CA SER A 45 -3.04 35.30 18.68
C SER A 45 -3.34 35.95 20.02
N GLY A 46 -2.31 36.38 20.76
CA GLY A 46 -2.44 36.89 22.13
C GLY A 46 -2.52 35.75 23.17
N THR A 47 -2.96 36.09 24.38
CA THR A 47 -3.08 35.10 25.46
C THR A 47 -4.35 34.28 25.31
N ILE A 48 -4.21 32.96 25.16
CA ILE A 48 -5.31 32.01 24.98
C ILE A 48 -5.29 30.97 26.10
N SER A 49 -6.43 30.82 26.76
CA SER A 49 -6.66 29.85 27.84
C SER A 49 -6.95 28.45 27.29
N LEU A 50 -6.22 27.45 27.76
CA LEU A 50 -6.45 26.03 27.47
C LEU A 50 -7.27 25.40 28.59
N ASN A 51 -8.57 25.24 28.39
CA ASN A 51 -9.44 24.62 29.39
C ASN A 51 -9.62 23.13 29.10
N LEU A 52 -9.52 22.29 30.12
CA LEU A 52 -9.72 20.83 30.01
C LEU A 52 -11.11 20.44 30.51
N ILE A 53 -11.84 19.65 29.72
CA ILE A 53 -13.11 19.06 30.10
C ILE A 53 -12.94 17.54 30.06
N TRP A 54 -12.81 16.93 31.23
CA TRP A 54 -12.63 15.50 31.42
C TRP A 54 -13.99 14.82 31.54
N TYR A 55 -14.40 14.09 30.51
CA TYR A 55 -15.70 13.42 30.45
C TYR A 55 -15.55 11.91 30.65
N GLY A 56 -16.02 11.42 31.80
CA GLY A 56 -15.85 10.05 32.25
C GLY A 56 -14.71 9.87 33.26
N SER A 57 -14.42 8.61 33.58
CA SER A 57 -13.43 8.28 34.63
C SER A 57 -11.99 8.35 34.12
N PHE A 58 -11.21 9.28 34.67
CA PHE A 58 -9.77 9.40 34.43
C PHE A 58 -9.01 9.34 35.75
N LYS A 59 -7.95 8.53 35.79
CA LYS A 59 -7.07 8.46 36.98
C LYS A 59 -6.34 9.80 37.16
N PRO A 60 -5.99 10.20 38.40
CA PRO A 60 -5.13 11.36 38.63
C PRO A 60 -3.81 11.32 37.84
N SER A 61 -3.21 10.12 37.69
CA SER A 61 -2.01 9.92 36.88
C SER A 61 -2.23 10.18 35.38
N GLN A 62 -3.39 9.80 34.84
CA GLN A 62 -3.77 10.06 33.44
C GLN A 62 -3.98 11.54 33.20
N ARG A 63 -4.65 12.23 34.15
CA ARG A 63 -4.83 13.68 34.08
C ARG A 63 -3.50 14.42 34.09
N ALA A 64 -2.57 13.98 34.95
CA ALA A 64 -1.23 14.56 35.06
C ALA A 64 -0.45 14.49 33.73
N ILE A 65 -0.52 13.38 32.98
CA ILE A 65 0.15 13.25 31.67
C ILE A 65 -0.25 14.39 30.72
N VAL A 66 -1.56 14.66 30.60
CA VAL A 66 -2.04 15.70 29.68
C VAL A 66 -1.75 17.10 30.21
N THR A 67 -1.95 17.34 31.51
CA THR A 67 -1.69 18.67 32.09
C THR A 67 -0.21 19.03 32.02
N ASP A 68 0.68 18.06 32.27
CA ASP A 68 2.12 18.25 32.15
C ASP A 68 2.51 18.54 30.70
N PHE A 69 1.95 17.82 29.73
CA PHE A 69 2.15 18.10 28.30
C PHE A 69 1.77 19.54 27.94
N LEU A 70 0.58 19.99 28.33
CA LEU A 70 0.11 21.35 28.02
C LEU A 70 0.97 22.44 28.70
N THR A 71 1.37 22.23 29.96
CA THR A 71 2.32 23.12 30.64
C THR A 71 3.69 23.15 29.95
N SER A 72 4.09 22.04 29.32
CA SER A 72 5.38 21.93 28.62
C SER A 72 5.47 22.78 27.35
N LEU A 73 4.35 23.21 26.77
CA LEU A 73 4.31 24.05 25.56
C LEU A 73 5.00 25.40 25.76
N SER A 74 4.99 25.91 26.99
CA SER A 74 5.57 27.22 27.35
C SER A 74 6.70 27.13 28.37
N SER A 75 6.99 25.95 28.90
CA SER A 75 8.03 25.75 29.90
C SER A 75 9.43 25.71 29.25
N PRO A 76 10.40 26.47 29.78
CA PRO A 76 11.80 26.32 29.38
C PRO A 76 12.31 24.95 29.85
N SER A 77 12.78 24.12 28.91
CA SER A 77 13.39 22.82 29.22
C SER A 77 14.91 22.90 29.09
N GLN A 78 15.63 22.42 30.09
CA GLN A 78 17.08 22.25 30.05
C GLN A 78 17.50 21.06 29.16
N SER A 79 16.60 20.11 28.93
CA SER A 79 16.86 18.92 28.10
C SER A 79 16.23 19.10 26.72
N GLN A 80 17.05 19.01 25.68
CA GLN A 80 16.65 19.03 24.28
C GLN A 80 16.69 17.62 23.68
N PRO A 81 15.84 17.30 22.70
CA PRO A 81 14.72 18.09 22.18
C PRO A 81 13.58 18.25 23.22
N SER A 82 12.84 19.37 23.20
CA SER A 82 11.75 19.65 24.14
C SER A 82 10.39 19.95 23.48
N VAL A 83 9.30 19.76 24.23
CA VAL A 83 7.92 20.11 23.79
C VAL A 83 7.83 21.60 23.42
N SER A 84 8.47 22.49 24.18
CA SER A 84 8.49 23.92 23.87
C SER A 84 9.26 24.25 22.59
N THR A 85 10.35 23.53 22.28
CA THR A 85 11.06 23.66 21.00
C THR A 85 10.18 23.19 19.82
N TRP A 86 9.42 22.12 20.00
CA TRP A 86 8.45 21.65 19.01
C TRP A 86 7.38 22.71 18.77
N TRP A 87 6.81 23.26 19.85
CA TRP A 87 5.75 24.26 19.77
C TRP A 87 6.19 25.53 19.05
N LYS A 88 7.44 25.98 19.24
CA LYS A 88 8.02 27.12 18.52
C LYS A 88 7.99 26.97 17.00
N ALA A 89 7.96 25.75 16.46
CA ALA A 89 7.85 25.57 15.01
C ALA A 89 6.56 26.17 14.43
N THR A 90 5.50 26.35 15.24
CA THR A 90 4.27 27.03 14.84
C THR A 90 4.48 28.53 14.54
N GLU A 91 5.50 29.18 15.10
CA GLU A 91 5.79 30.61 14.88
C GLU A 91 6.02 30.95 13.40
N LYS A 92 6.49 29.97 12.60
CA LYS A 92 6.69 30.13 11.14
C LYS A 92 5.39 30.40 10.38
N TYR A 93 4.26 29.85 10.82
CA TYR A 93 2.97 30.15 10.20
C TYR A 93 2.54 31.59 10.45
N TYR A 94 2.82 32.11 11.64
CA TYR A 94 2.51 33.49 12.00
C TYR A 94 3.36 34.47 11.20
N SER A 95 4.67 34.25 11.10
CA SER A 95 5.56 35.13 10.33
C SER A 95 5.11 35.25 8.86
N LEU A 96 4.70 34.14 8.23
CA LEU A 96 4.15 34.14 6.87
C LEU A 96 2.76 34.78 6.75
N ALA A 97 1.90 34.64 7.75
CA ALA A 97 0.60 35.30 7.75
C ALA A 97 0.72 36.82 7.93
N HIS A 98 1.72 37.28 8.69
CA HIS A 98 1.98 38.70 8.95
C HIS A 98 2.60 39.43 7.74
N THR A 99 3.46 38.79 6.95
CA THR A 99 4.03 39.42 5.74
C THR A 99 2.99 39.71 4.65
N LYS A 100 1.83 39.04 4.69
CA LYS A 100 0.70 39.25 3.77
C LYS A 100 -0.41 40.16 4.32
N SER A 101 -0.31 40.63 5.56
CA SER A 101 -1.34 41.45 6.23
C SER A 101 -0.76 42.79 6.70
N SER A 102 -1.29 43.90 6.20
CA SER A 102 -0.80 45.27 6.44
C SER A 102 -0.97 45.80 7.88
N ASN A 103 -1.27 44.95 8.87
CA ASN A 103 -1.49 45.34 10.27
C ASN A 103 -0.44 44.70 11.19
N SER A 104 0.59 45.49 11.54
CA SER A 104 1.81 45.10 12.27
C SER A 104 1.67 44.96 13.80
N ASN A 105 0.47 45.10 14.37
CA ASN A 105 0.25 45.18 15.84
C ASN A 105 -0.38 43.92 16.48
N LYS A 106 -0.11 42.71 15.96
CA LYS A 106 -0.66 41.48 16.57
C LYS A 106 0.31 40.91 17.62
N LYS A 107 -0.18 40.73 18.85
CA LYS A 107 0.58 40.11 19.96
C LYS A 107 0.91 38.64 19.64
N PRO A 108 2.09 38.13 20.04
CA PRO A 108 2.45 36.72 19.86
C PRO A 108 1.44 35.81 20.58
N LEU A 109 1.28 34.58 20.09
CA LEU A 109 0.44 33.58 20.76
C LEU A 109 1.11 33.13 22.06
N LEU A 110 0.39 33.25 23.16
CA LEU A 110 0.77 32.71 24.46
C LEU A 110 -0.34 31.77 24.94
N LEU A 111 0.00 30.51 25.21
CA LEU A 111 -0.94 29.53 25.76
C LEU A 111 -0.78 29.45 27.27
N THR A 112 -1.90 29.47 27.99
CA THR A 112 -1.94 29.34 29.45
C THR A 112 -2.92 28.24 29.84
N LEU A 113 -2.52 27.34 30.73
CA LEU A 113 -3.45 26.33 31.26
C LEU A 113 -4.55 27.02 32.07
N GLY A 114 -5.80 26.75 31.69
CA GLY A 114 -7.00 27.33 32.27
C GLY A 114 -7.72 26.37 33.22
N LYS A 115 -9.06 26.46 33.22
CA LYS A 115 -9.92 25.65 34.09
C LYS A 115 -9.88 24.17 33.69
N GLN A 116 -10.00 23.31 34.70
CA GLN A 116 -10.25 21.88 34.50
C GLN A 116 -11.63 21.55 35.06
N ILE A 117 -12.47 20.93 34.23
CA ILE A 117 -13.84 20.54 34.56
C ILE A 117 -13.89 19.01 34.52
N LEU A 118 -14.37 18.41 35.60
CA LEU A 118 -14.53 16.96 35.74
C LEU A 118 -16.01 16.61 35.65
N ASP A 119 -16.36 15.77 34.69
CA ASP A 119 -17.69 15.17 34.52
C ASP A 119 -17.56 13.64 34.60
N GLU A 120 -17.28 13.15 35.81
CA GLU A 120 -17.08 11.73 36.10
C GLU A 120 -18.40 10.94 36.11
N ASN A 121 -19.54 11.64 36.18
CA ASN A 121 -20.88 11.06 36.21
C ASN A 121 -21.49 10.83 34.82
N TYR A 122 -20.75 11.13 33.74
CA TYR A 122 -21.21 10.99 32.37
C TYR A 122 -22.54 11.73 32.12
N SER A 123 -22.59 13.04 32.37
CA SER A 123 -23.84 13.83 32.37
C SER A 123 -24.69 13.75 31.09
N LEU A 124 -24.11 13.35 29.95
CA LEU A 124 -24.76 13.18 28.65
C LEU A 124 -24.82 11.70 28.19
N GLY A 125 -24.50 10.76 29.08
CA GLY A 125 -24.38 9.32 28.80
C GLY A 125 -23.03 8.91 28.20
N LYS A 126 -22.78 7.60 28.08
CA LYS A 126 -21.53 7.04 27.53
C LYS A 126 -21.48 6.99 25.99
N SER A 127 -22.50 7.52 25.32
CA SER A 127 -22.56 7.59 23.86
C SER A 127 -22.82 9.03 23.43
N LEU A 128 -21.86 9.67 22.79
CA LEU A 128 -21.90 11.09 22.44
C LEU A 128 -21.95 11.32 20.93
N SER A 129 -22.84 12.22 20.52
CA SER A 129 -22.87 12.82 19.18
C SER A 129 -21.93 14.02 19.09
N SER A 130 -21.58 14.41 17.85
CA SER A 130 -20.76 15.60 17.58
C SER A 130 -21.36 16.89 18.19
N LYS A 131 -22.69 16.99 18.29
CA LYS A 131 -23.38 18.12 18.94
C LYS A 131 -23.20 18.12 20.46
N GLN A 132 -23.20 16.94 21.09
CA GLN A 132 -22.95 16.81 22.53
C GLN A 132 -21.50 17.18 22.87
N ILE A 133 -20.53 16.85 22.01
CA ILE A 133 -19.14 17.31 22.15
C ILE A 133 -19.06 18.84 22.18
N GLN A 134 -19.74 19.53 21.27
CA GLN A 134 -19.80 21.00 21.28
C GLN A 134 -20.45 21.55 22.55
N ARG A 135 -21.48 20.87 23.07
CA ARG A 135 -22.12 21.23 24.35
C ARG A 135 -21.16 21.07 25.53
N LEU A 136 -20.36 20.01 25.57
CA LEU A 136 -19.31 19.82 26.58
C LEU A 136 -18.22 20.89 26.46
N ALA A 137 -17.76 21.18 25.24
CA ALA A 137 -16.80 22.25 25.00
C ALA A 137 -17.33 23.63 25.46
N ALA A 138 -18.64 23.86 25.37
CA ALA A 138 -19.29 25.07 25.84
C ALA A 138 -19.34 25.19 27.38
N MET A 139 -18.94 24.18 28.16
CA MET A 139 -18.78 24.31 29.61
C MET A 139 -17.51 25.08 30.00
N GLY A 140 -16.53 25.13 29.09
CA GLY A 140 -15.31 25.92 29.27
C GLY A 140 -15.53 27.42 29.07
N GLU A 141 -14.42 28.15 28.93
CA GLU A 141 -14.47 29.61 28.78
C GLU A 141 -14.96 30.03 27.38
N LYS A 142 -15.59 31.20 27.33
CA LYS A 142 -16.27 31.70 26.12
C LYS A 142 -15.43 32.67 25.28
N LYS A 143 -14.37 33.24 25.85
CA LYS A 143 -13.53 34.29 25.23
C LYS A 143 -12.08 33.87 25.35
N TYR A 144 -11.30 34.10 24.29
CA TYR A 144 -9.86 33.83 24.25
C TYR A 144 -9.47 32.44 24.76
N ALA A 145 -10.22 31.41 24.32
CA ALA A 145 -10.13 30.07 24.88
C ALA A 145 -10.11 28.99 23.81
N ILE A 146 -9.38 27.91 24.12
CA ILE A 146 -9.47 26.60 23.49
C ILE A 146 -10.00 25.64 24.55
N ASN A 147 -11.21 25.11 24.33
CA ASN A 147 -11.83 24.15 25.25
C ASN A 147 -11.57 22.73 24.73
N ILE A 148 -10.73 21.96 25.45
CA ILE A 148 -10.29 20.62 25.08
C ILE A 148 -11.14 19.60 25.84
N VAL A 149 -12.02 18.90 25.11
CA VAL A 149 -12.87 17.83 25.62
C VAL A 149 -12.14 16.49 25.49
N LEU A 150 -11.95 15.79 26.59
CA LEU A 150 -11.25 14.51 26.65
C LEU A 150 -12.24 13.45 27.15
N THR A 151 -12.52 12.44 26.32
CA THR A 151 -13.47 11.37 26.67
C THR A 151 -12.75 10.11 27.11
N ALA A 152 -13.19 9.50 28.22
CA ALA A 152 -12.61 8.28 28.77
C ALA A 152 -12.74 7.09 27.81
N SER A 153 -11.97 6.02 28.04
CA SER A 153 -11.88 4.86 27.13
C SER A 153 -13.21 4.12 26.98
N ASP A 154 -14.09 4.21 27.98
CA ASP A 154 -15.41 3.61 27.99
C ASP A 154 -16.53 4.51 27.40
N VAL A 155 -16.16 5.61 26.74
CA VAL A 155 -17.11 6.54 26.08
C VAL A 155 -17.06 6.34 24.57
N ALA A 156 -18.20 5.97 23.99
CA ALA A 156 -18.39 5.92 22.55
C ALA A 156 -18.69 7.31 21.99
N VAL A 157 -17.99 7.73 20.94
CA VAL A 157 -18.25 9.01 20.27
C VAL A 157 -18.42 8.77 18.76
N GLU A 158 -19.37 9.48 18.17
CA GLU A 158 -19.64 9.42 16.73
C GLU A 158 -18.38 9.59 15.86
N SER A 159 -18.14 8.58 15.00
CA SER A 159 -16.98 8.48 14.09
C SER A 159 -15.60 8.35 14.76
N PHE A 160 -15.54 8.22 16.09
CA PHE A 160 -14.31 7.81 16.77
C PHE A 160 -13.89 6.43 16.29
N CYS A 161 -12.59 6.19 16.10
CA CYS A 161 -12.07 4.89 15.65
C CYS A 161 -12.51 4.43 14.26
N MET A 162 -13.16 5.30 13.48
CA MET A 162 -13.55 5.00 12.10
C MET A 162 -12.78 5.89 11.12
N SER A 163 -12.85 7.20 11.33
CA SER A 163 -12.20 8.21 10.48
C SER A 163 -11.33 9.20 11.23
N ARG A 164 -11.40 9.21 12.56
CA ARG A 164 -10.72 10.21 13.38
C ARG A 164 -10.52 9.75 14.83
N CYS A 165 -9.46 10.27 15.43
CA CYS A 165 -9.12 10.09 16.85
C CYS A 165 -9.51 11.30 17.71
N GLY A 166 -9.94 12.37 17.03
CA GLY A 166 -10.36 13.62 17.62
C GLY A 166 -10.82 14.60 16.53
N THR A 167 -11.21 15.79 16.93
CA THR A 167 -11.60 16.87 16.02
C THR A 167 -11.31 18.21 16.66
N HIS A 168 -11.22 19.26 15.86
CA HIS A 168 -11.20 20.63 16.34
C HIS A 168 -12.22 21.47 15.59
N GLY A 169 -12.62 22.59 16.18
CA GLY A 169 -13.54 23.52 15.56
C GLY A 169 -13.71 24.78 16.38
N ALA A 170 -14.75 25.54 16.07
CA ALA A 170 -15.07 26.75 16.81
C ALA A 170 -16.56 26.85 17.10
N SER A 171 -16.89 27.56 18.17
CA SER A 171 -18.27 27.88 18.49
C SER A 171 -18.92 28.68 17.35
N PRO A 172 -20.25 28.54 17.18
CA PRO A 172 -21.01 29.41 16.29
C PRO A 172 -20.75 30.89 16.62
N LYS A 173 -20.78 31.75 15.60
CA LYS A 173 -20.74 33.20 15.82
C LYS A 173 -22.07 33.63 16.44
N VAL A 174 -22.10 33.88 17.74
CA VAL A 174 -23.26 34.48 18.42
C VAL A 174 -23.15 36.00 18.33
N ALA A 175 -24.27 36.69 18.15
CA ALA A 175 -24.28 38.14 18.02
C ALA A 175 -23.89 38.85 19.33
N LYS A 176 -22.86 39.70 19.20
CA LYS A 176 -22.44 40.84 20.03
C LYS A 176 -21.99 40.69 21.51
N GLU A 177 -22.29 39.65 22.29
CA GLU A 177 -21.88 39.69 23.73
C GLU A 177 -21.17 38.46 24.30
N GLU A 178 -21.46 37.24 23.82
CA GLU A 178 -20.71 36.04 24.20
C GLU A 178 -19.60 35.78 23.19
N GLY A 179 -18.36 35.61 23.67
CA GLY A 179 -17.21 35.44 22.79
C GLY A 179 -17.27 34.20 21.91
N ARG A 180 -16.38 34.16 20.92
CA ARG A 180 -16.11 32.95 20.14
C ARG A 180 -14.92 32.21 20.76
N PHE A 181 -15.07 30.91 20.96
CA PHE A 181 -14.00 30.03 21.43
C PHE A 181 -13.73 28.93 20.39
N ALA A 182 -12.49 28.43 20.39
CA ALA A 182 -12.14 27.23 19.66
C ALA A 182 -12.28 26.02 20.61
N TYR A 183 -12.44 24.83 20.05
CA TYR A 183 -12.49 23.60 20.84
C TYR A 183 -11.75 22.49 20.14
N ILE A 184 -11.27 21.55 20.95
CA ILE A 184 -10.67 20.29 20.53
C ILE A 184 -11.44 19.19 21.24
N TRP A 185 -11.65 18.06 20.58
CA TRP A 185 -12.04 16.83 21.24
C TRP A 185 -11.07 15.72 20.88
N VAL A 186 -10.68 14.91 21.85
CA VAL A 186 -9.87 13.69 21.67
C VAL A 186 -10.45 12.58 22.53
N GLY A 187 -10.60 11.39 21.95
CA GLY A 187 -11.03 10.20 22.68
C GLY A 187 -9.86 9.34 23.14
N ASN A 188 -9.98 8.74 24.32
CA ASN A 188 -9.07 7.69 24.75
C ASN A 188 -9.35 6.40 23.95
N SER A 189 -8.36 5.97 23.16
CA SER A 189 -8.52 4.85 22.24
C SER A 189 -8.20 3.48 22.83
N GLU A 190 -7.72 3.42 24.07
CA GLU A 190 -7.18 2.22 24.74
C GLU A 190 -8.03 0.95 24.53
N THR A 191 -9.35 1.05 24.62
CA THR A 191 -10.27 -0.10 24.55
C THR A 191 -11.05 -0.21 23.23
N GLN A 192 -10.94 0.78 22.33
CA GLN A 192 -11.75 0.86 21.11
C GLN A 192 -10.92 0.68 19.83
N CYS A 193 -9.80 1.40 19.71
CA CYS A 193 -8.95 1.36 18.52
C CYS A 193 -7.51 1.81 18.78
N PRO A 194 -6.82 1.21 19.76
CA PRO A 194 -5.48 1.67 20.12
C PRO A 194 -4.50 1.56 18.94
N GLY A 195 -4.67 0.58 18.04
CA GLY A 195 -3.88 0.44 16.83
C GLY A 195 -4.02 1.58 15.81
N GLN A 196 -5.11 2.36 15.84
CA GLN A 196 -5.28 3.50 14.95
C GLN A 196 -4.87 4.81 15.64
N CYS A 197 -5.32 5.02 16.86
CA CYS A 197 -5.24 6.30 17.53
C CYS A 197 -4.11 6.42 18.55
N ALA A 198 -3.47 5.31 18.90
CA ALA A 198 -2.26 5.27 19.72
C ALA A 198 -1.04 4.71 18.97
N TRP A 199 -1.11 4.58 17.63
CA TRP A 199 0.08 4.26 16.83
C TRP A 199 1.16 5.33 17.03
N PRO A 200 2.42 4.97 17.35
CA PRO A 200 3.05 3.65 17.20
C PRO A 200 3.13 2.79 18.48
N PHE A 201 2.41 3.13 19.55
CA PHE A 201 2.43 2.43 20.85
C PHE A 201 1.48 1.24 20.93
N HIS A 202 0.69 1.02 19.88
CA HIS A 202 -0.10 -0.18 19.70
C HIS A 202 0.03 -0.68 18.27
N GLN A 203 -0.16 -1.99 18.09
CA GLN A 203 -0.07 -2.64 16.79
C GLN A 203 -1.13 -2.06 15.85
N PRO A 204 -0.76 -1.55 14.67
CA PRO A 204 -1.70 -0.92 13.76
C PRO A 204 -2.64 -1.95 13.15
N ILE A 205 -3.90 -1.54 12.95
CA ILE A 205 -4.96 -2.40 12.37
C ILE A 205 -4.60 -2.84 10.94
N TYR A 206 -3.83 -2.02 10.22
CA TYR A 206 -3.37 -2.22 8.85
C TYR A 206 -1.99 -1.59 8.66
N GLY A 207 -1.17 -2.15 7.77
CA GLY A 207 0.22 -1.72 7.54
C GLY A 207 1.26 -2.66 8.19
N PRO A 208 2.55 -2.30 8.17
CA PRO A 208 3.61 -3.13 8.76
C PRO A 208 3.33 -3.46 10.23
N GLN A 209 3.31 -4.76 10.55
CA GLN A 209 2.96 -5.30 11.86
C GLN A 209 4.19 -5.39 12.76
N THR A 210 4.99 -4.32 12.78
CA THR A 210 6.15 -4.25 13.68
C THR A 210 5.69 -4.22 15.13
N PRO A 211 6.47 -4.80 16.07
CA PRO A 211 6.15 -4.71 17.49
C PRO A 211 5.91 -3.26 17.90
N PRO A 212 4.85 -2.98 18.68
CA PRO A 212 4.56 -1.62 19.12
C PRO A 212 5.73 -1.02 19.90
N LEU A 213 5.93 0.28 19.75
CA LEU A 213 6.89 1.00 20.57
C LEU A 213 6.40 1.05 22.01
N VAL A 214 7.33 1.10 22.95
CA VAL A 214 6.98 1.29 24.36
C VAL A 214 6.59 2.76 24.56
N GLY A 215 5.38 3.00 25.06
CA GLY A 215 4.84 4.33 25.36
C GLY A 215 5.60 5.04 26.49
N PRO A 216 5.92 6.33 26.35
CA PRO A 216 6.74 7.06 27.31
C PRO A 216 6.08 7.35 28.66
N ASN A 217 4.77 7.17 28.80
CA ASN A 217 4.07 7.41 30.05
C ASN A 217 3.45 6.14 30.65
N ASN A 218 3.78 4.97 30.10
CA ASN A 218 3.23 3.66 30.50
C ASN A 218 1.68 3.64 30.48
N ASP A 219 1.09 4.39 29.54
CA ASP A 219 -0.35 4.42 29.32
C ASP A 219 -0.60 4.67 27.83
N VAL A 220 -0.81 3.58 27.08
CA VAL A 220 -0.97 3.62 25.61
C VAL A 220 -2.12 4.53 25.20
N GLY A 221 -3.21 4.53 25.96
CA GLY A 221 -4.37 5.38 25.70
C GLY A 221 -4.00 6.86 25.77
N LEU A 222 -3.37 7.28 26.87
CA LEU A 222 -2.99 8.66 27.10
C LEU A 222 -1.81 9.12 26.24
N ASP A 223 -0.84 8.24 25.98
CA ASP A 223 0.26 8.49 25.03
C ASP A 223 -0.28 8.73 23.61
N GLY A 224 -1.27 7.96 23.17
CA GLY A 224 -2.02 8.22 21.94
C GLY A 224 -2.83 9.51 21.98
N MET A 225 -3.49 9.82 23.10
CA MET A 225 -4.21 11.09 23.25
C MET A 225 -3.27 12.29 23.11
N VAL A 226 -2.06 12.26 23.67
CA VAL A 226 -1.10 13.36 23.54
C VAL A 226 -0.71 13.61 22.08
N ILE A 227 -0.46 12.57 21.30
CA ILE A 227 -0.20 12.69 19.85
C ILE A 227 -1.33 13.46 19.16
N ASN A 228 -2.58 13.05 19.45
CA ASN A 228 -3.77 13.64 18.82
C ASN A 228 -4.05 15.07 19.30
N ILE A 229 -3.85 15.34 20.59
CA ILE A 229 -3.95 16.71 21.15
C ILE A 229 -2.91 17.60 20.48
N ALA A 230 -1.66 17.16 20.36
CA ALA A 230 -0.59 17.92 19.72
C ALA A 230 -0.94 18.26 18.27
N SER A 231 -1.38 17.26 17.49
CA SER A 231 -1.80 17.44 16.10
C SER A 231 -2.95 18.43 15.95
N LEU A 232 -4.03 18.24 16.72
CA LEU A 232 -5.22 19.08 16.65
C LEU A 232 -4.98 20.49 17.22
N LEU A 233 -4.10 20.63 18.20
CA LEU A 233 -3.75 21.93 18.78
C LEU A 233 -2.97 22.77 17.76
N ALA A 234 -2.02 22.18 17.04
CA ALA A 234 -1.33 22.85 15.94
C ALA A 234 -2.32 23.35 14.88
N GLY A 235 -3.22 22.48 14.42
CA GLY A 235 -4.30 22.85 13.49
C GLY A 235 -5.22 23.95 14.05
N THR A 236 -5.59 23.87 15.33
CA THR A 236 -6.46 24.86 15.98
C THR A 236 -5.86 26.25 16.03
N VAL A 237 -4.55 26.38 16.27
CA VAL A 237 -3.93 27.71 16.36
C VAL A 237 -3.63 28.30 14.97
N THR A 238 -3.35 27.46 13.98
CA THR A 238 -3.04 27.87 12.59
C THR A 238 -4.27 27.97 11.68
N ASN A 239 -5.37 27.30 12.02
CA ASN A 239 -6.62 27.25 11.26
C ASN A 239 -7.88 27.15 12.16
N PRO A 240 -8.07 28.04 13.15
CA PRO A 240 -9.15 27.92 14.15
C PRO A 240 -10.58 27.94 13.56
N PHE A 241 -10.75 28.52 12.37
CA PHE A 241 -12.06 28.81 11.78
C PHE A 241 -12.24 28.26 10.36
N GLY A 242 -11.35 27.35 9.93
CA GLY A 242 -11.41 26.70 8.63
C GLY A 242 -11.00 27.59 7.45
N ASN A 243 -10.30 28.71 7.70
CA ASN A 243 -9.79 29.61 6.66
C ASN A 243 -8.37 30.14 6.93
N GLY A 244 -7.62 29.51 7.83
CA GLY A 244 -6.20 29.80 8.08
C GLY A 244 -5.29 29.01 7.14
N PHE A 245 -4.41 28.17 7.68
CA PHE A 245 -3.52 27.32 6.90
C PHE A 245 -4.09 25.91 6.68
N PHE A 246 -4.31 25.52 5.43
CA PHE A 246 -4.65 24.15 5.06
C PHE A 246 -4.40 23.86 3.57
N GLN A 247 -4.34 22.57 3.22
CA GLN A 247 -4.39 22.07 1.84
C GLN A 247 -5.55 21.09 1.67
N GLY A 248 -5.98 20.87 0.42
CA GLY A 248 -7.16 20.07 0.12
C GLY A 248 -8.47 20.83 0.32
N PRO A 249 -9.61 20.13 0.23
CA PRO A 249 -10.92 20.76 0.34
C PRO A 249 -11.23 21.16 1.80
N LYS A 250 -11.97 22.26 1.98
CA LYS A 250 -12.19 22.92 3.28
C LYS A 250 -12.94 22.05 4.31
N ASP A 251 -13.71 21.07 3.83
CA ASP A 251 -14.47 20.09 4.61
C ASP A 251 -13.63 18.86 5.03
N ALA A 252 -12.46 18.66 4.43
CA ALA A 252 -11.46 17.66 4.83
C ALA A 252 -10.01 18.19 4.71
N PRO A 253 -9.66 19.26 5.45
CA PRO A 253 -8.37 19.92 5.29
C PRO A 253 -7.23 19.08 5.89
N LEU A 254 -6.10 19.03 5.18
CA LEU A 254 -4.81 18.70 5.78
C LEU A 254 -4.16 19.99 6.29
N GLU A 255 -3.74 19.99 7.54
CA GLU A 255 -3.31 21.15 8.31
C GLU A 255 -1.86 20.96 8.80
N ALA A 256 -1.39 21.86 9.67
CA ALA A 256 0.00 21.93 10.13
C ALA A 256 0.62 20.57 10.52
N ALA A 257 -0.10 19.74 11.27
CA ALA A 257 0.35 18.40 11.68
C ALA A 257 -0.25 17.27 10.83
N SER A 258 -1.53 17.38 10.41
CA SER A 258 -2.19 16.31 9.64
C SER A 258 -1.66 16.16 8.22
N ALA A 259 -0.95 17.15 7.69
CA ALA A 259 -0.16 17.04 6.46
C ALA A 259 1.08 16.14 6.60
N CYS A 260 1.47 15.77 7.83
CA CYS A 260 2.63 14.93 8.14
C CYS A 260 2.24 13.65 8.92
N PRO A 261 1.28 12.84 8.41
CA PRO A 261 0.74 11.72 9.16
C PRO A 261 1.82 10.67 9.46
N GLY A 262 1.94 10.29 10.73
CA GLY A 262 2.85 9.24 11.20
C GLY A 262 4.34 9.56 11.13
N VAL A 263 4.71 10.82 10.81
CA VAL A 263 6.10 11.27 10.81
C VAL A 263 6.46 11.80 12.20
N TYR A 264 7.22 11.04 12.99
CA TYR A 264 7.66 11.44 14.33
C TYR A 264 9.17 11.66 14.44
N GLY A 265 9.95 10.93 13.63
CA GLY A 265 11.41 10.99 13.58
C GLY A 265 11.94 11.07 12.15
N LYS A 266 13.25 11.28 12.04
CA LYS A 266 13.92 11.32 10.73
C LYS A 266 13.81 9.96 10.03
N GLY A 267 13.58 9.98 8.72
CA GLY A 267 13.46 8.76 7.93
C GLY A 267 12.18 7.96 8.21
N ALA A 268 11.17 8.57 8.83
CA ALA A 268 9.86 7.96 8.96
C ALA A 268 9.28 7.59 7.59
N TYR A 269 8.57 6.47 7.52
CA TYR A 269 7.83 5.98 6.37
C TYR A 269 6.65 5.14 6.87
N PRO A 270 5.66 4.77 6.03
CA PRO A 270 4.51 4.00 6.49
C PRO A 270 4.92 2.73 7.28
N GLY A 271 4.50 2.64 8.55
CA GLY A 271 4.84 1.55 9.47
C GLY A 271 6.15 1.71 10.27
N TYR A 272 6.90 2.80 10.04
CA TYR A 272 8.07 3.18 10.84
C TYR A 272 7.97 4.64 11.27
N ALA A 273 7.93 4.86 12.59
CA ALA A 273 7.77 6.17 13.20
C ALA A 273 8.93 7.15 12.95
N GLY A 274 10.06 6.65 12.42
CA GLY A 274 11.30 7.39 12.25
C GLY A 274 12.30 7.12 13.37
N GLU A 275 13.48 7.72 13.27
CA GLU A 275 14.50 7.66 14.33
C GLU A 275 14.01 8.44 15.57
N LEU A 276 13.82 7.70 16.67
CA LEU A 276 13.35 8.22 17.96
C LEU A 276 14.39 8.01 19.06
N LEU A 277 14.30 8.83 20.11
CA LEU A 277 15.06 8.62 21.34
C LEU A 277 14.46 7.46 22.12
N VAL A 278 15.30 6.72 22.82
CA VAL A 278 14.89 5.61 23.68
C VAL A 278 15.34 5.88 25.11
N ASP A 279 14.41 5.80 26.05
CA ASP A 279 14.71 5.85 27.47
C ASP A 279 15.38 4.54 27.89
N GLN A 280 16.61 4.62 28.41
CA GLN A 280 17.38 3.42 28.74
C GLN A 280 16.81 2.61 29.91
N SER A 281 16.02 3.22 30.79
CA SER A 281 15.48 2.56 31.98
C SER A 281 14.16 1.84 31.70
N THR A 282 13.34 2.38 30.79
CA THR A 282 11.98 1.89 30.50
C THR A 282 11.86 1.28 29.10
N GLY A 283 12.81 1.55 28.19
CA GLY A 283 12.70 1.21 26.78
C GLY A 283 11.75 2.10 25.99
N ALA A 284 11.17 3.13 26.62
CA ALA A 284 10.19 4.00 25.99
C ALA A 284 10.75 4.80 24.82
N SER A 285 9.99 4.89 23.73
CA SER A 285 10.34 5.70 22.55
C SER A 285 9.69 7.08 22.59
N TYR A 286 10.47 8.13 22.36
CA TYR A 286 10.02 9.52 22.45
C TYR A 286 10.84 10.45 21.55
N ASN A 287 10.35 11.67 21.31
CA ASN A 287 11.10 12.71 20.58
C ASN A 287 11.08 14.09 21.27
N ALA A 288 10.42 14.21 22.42
CA ALA A 288 10.35 15.47 23.16
C ALA A 288 10.38 15.23 24.68
N ASN A 289 11.20 16.01 25.37
CA ASN A 289 11.18 16.13 26.83
C ASN A 289 10.19 17.23 27.25
N GLY A 290 9.36 16.94 28.25
CA GLY A 290 8.41 17.88 28.84
C GLY A 290 8.69 18.20 30.30
N ALA A 291 7.79 18.98 30.89
CA ALA A 291 7.77 19.34 32.29
C ALA A 291 7.67 18.09 33.19
N ASN A 292 8.11 18.23 34.44
CA ASN A 292 8.03 17.19 35.46
C ASN A 292 8.71 15.87 35.06
N GLY A 293 9.73 15.93 34.20
CA GLY A 293 10.49 14.75 33.74
C GLY A 293 9.74 13.86 32.74
N ARG A 294 8.55 14.29 32.27
CA ARG A 294 7.73 13.55 31.32
C ARG A 294 8.38 13.52 29.93
N LYS A 295 8.09 12.46 29.18
CA LYS A 295 8.54 12.26 27.80
C LYS A 295 7.33 12.08 26.90
N TYR A 296 7.43 12.57 25.67
CA TYR A 296 6.33 12.58 24.72
C TYR A 296 6.80 12.27 23.30
N LEU A 297 5.89 11.73 22.50
CA LEU A 297 6.02 11.59 21.07
C LEU A 297 5.11 12.60 20.39
N LEU A 298 5.69 13.50 19.59
CA LEU A 298 4.99 14.61 18.95
C LEU A 298 5.10 14.51 17.43
N PRO A 299 4.02 14.78 16.67
CA PRO A 299 4.04 14.72 15.22
C PRO A 299 4.95 15.78 14.61
N ALA A 300 5.51 15.50 13.44
CA ALA A 300 6.15 16.52 12.62
C ALA A 300 5.12 17.58 12.19
N LEU A 301 5.59 18.82 12.02
CA LEU A 301 4.80 19.89 11.43
C LEU A 301 5.32 20.18 10.04
N ILE A 302 4.43 20.43 9.08
CA ILE A 302 4.83 20.84 7.74
C ILE A 302 5.44 22.24 7.81
N ASP A 303 6.70 22.40 7.45
CA ASP A 303 7.31 23.72 7.38
C ASP A 303 6.67 24.49 6.22
N PRO A 304 5.94 25.59 6.47
CA PRO A 304 5.24 26.33 5.43
C PRO A 304 6.19 27.07 4.46
N THR A 305 7.50 27.11 4.76
CA THR A 305 8.51 27.72 3.87
C THR A 305 9.14 26.71 2.93
N THR A 306 9.34 25.46 3.37
CA THR A 306 9.99 24.41 2.58
C THR A 306 9.02 23.35 2.06
N SER A 307 7.77 23.39 2.51
CA SER A 307 6.72 22.40 2.18
C SER A 307 7.13 20.96 2.52
N SER A 308 7.92 20.78 3.59
CA SER A 308 8.40 19.48 4.04
C SER A 308 8.13 19.26 5.53
N CYS A 309 7.91 18.01 5.92
CA CYS A 309 7.68 17.66 7.33
C CYS A 309 8.94 17.84 8.16
N SER A 310 8.89 18.75 9.13
CA SER A 310 10.01 19.07 10.02
C SER A 310 9.88 18.31 11.34
N THR A 311 10.93 17.56 11.69
CA THR A 311 11.03 16.81 12.96
C THR A 311 11.98 17.52 13.93
N LEU A 312 11.79 17.30 15.23
CA LEU A 312 12.54 17.94 16.33
C LEU A 312 14.05 17.66 16.35
N LEU A 313 14.53 16.57 15.76
CA LEU A 313 15.90 16.07 15.92
C LEU A 313 16.98 16.85 15.13
N LEU A 314 16.63 17.97 14.50
CA LEU A 314 17.52 18.69 13.56
C LEU A 314 18.59 19.61 14.20
N PHE A 315 18.67 19.75 15.53
CA PHE A 315 19.52 20.79 16.16
C PHE A 315 20.73 20.34 16.99
N LEU A 316 21.06 19.05 17.08
CA LEU A 316 22.19 18.59 17.92
C LEU A 316 23.25 17.78 17.17
N ILE A 317 23.86 18.34 16.11
CA ILE A 317 25.27 18.00 15.78
C ILE A 317 25.96 19.25 15.19
N SER A 318 26.39 20.16 16.07
CA SER A 318 27.63 20.91 15.83
C SER A 318 28.63 20.34 16.82
N CYS A 319 29.65 19.67 16.29
CA CYS A 319 30.94 19.30 16.86
C CYS A 319 31.03 19.09 18.39
N PHE A 320 31.44 17.89 18.82
CA PHE A 320 32.62 17.64 19.68
C PHE A 320 32.55 16.20 20.25
N PHE A 321 33.43 15.34 19.70
CA PHE A 321 34.11 14.18 20.31
C PHE A 321 33.36 13.00 20.96
N HIS A 322 33.93 11.82 20.65
CA HIS A 322 33.93 10.52 21.35
C HIS A 322 32.93 9.41 20.94
N SER A 323 33.50 8.47 20.16
CA SER A 323 33.63 7.03 20.47
C SER A 323 32.50 6.07 20.10
N CYS A 324 32.88 5.15 19.20
CA CYS A 324 32.20 3.91 18.86
C CYS A 324 31.74 3.09 20.07
N LEU A 325 30.45 2.74 20.11
CA LEU A 325 30.00 1.44 20.62
C LEU A 325 28.93 0.89 19.67
N ALA A 326 29.29 -0.17 18.96
CA ALA A 326 28.38 -0.94 18.12
C ALA A 326 27.45 -1.75 19.02
N ALA A 327 26.16 -1.38 19.08
CA ALA A 327 25.13 -2.20 19.68
C ALA A 327 24.60 -3.21 18.63
N ARG A 328 24.67 -4.49 18.98
CA ARG A 328 24.24 -5.64 18.16
C ARG A 328 22.76 -5.52 17.79
N LYS A 329 22.45 -5.60 16.49
CA LYS A 329 21.09 -5.79 15.96
C LYS A 329 20.60 -7.20 16.30
N LEU A 330 19.48 -7.29 17.01
CA LEU A 330 18.69 -8.51 17.15
C LEU A 330 17.51 -8.42 16.16
N THR A 331 17.59 -9.16 15.06
CA THR A 331 16.47 -9.40 14.14
C THR A 331 15.72 -10.64 14.62
N ALA A 332 14.57 -10.45 15.24
CA ALA A 332 13.60 -11.52 15.47
C ALA A 332 12.72 -11.66 14.23
N LEU A 333 12.71 -12.86 13.64
CA LEU A 333 11.69 -13.29 12.66
C LEU A 333 10.40 -13.60 13.43
N VAL A 334 9.29 -12.93 13.11
CA VAL A 334 7.95 -13.28 13.62
C VAL A 334 7.09 -13.74 12.46
N GLN A 335 6.41 -14.86 12.71
CA GLN A 335 5.56 -15.59 11.79
C GLN A 335 4.10 -15.24 12.10
N ASP A 336 3.36 -14.70 11.13
CA ASP A 336 1.96 -14.30 11.28
C ASP A 336 1.05 -15.49 11.61
N GLN A 337 0.12 -15.29 12.56
CA GLN A 337 -1.01 -16.21 12.75
C GLN A 337 -2.19 -15.77 11.86
N PRO A 338 -2.66 -16.62 10.93
CA PRO A 338 -3.80 -16.29 10.09
C PRO A 338 -5.11 -16.34 10.90
N MET A 339 -5.89 -15.26 10.88
CA MET A 339 -7.28 -15.27 11.37
C MET A 339 -8.22 -15.64 10.20
N PRO A 340 -8.89 -16.80 10.24
CA PRO A 340 -9.81 -17.20 9.18
C PRO A 340 -11.16 -16.47 9.29
N LEU A 341 -11.85 -16.32 8.16
CA LEU A 341 -13.20 -15.77 8.11
C LEU A 341 -14.18 -16.72 8.82
N GLN A 342 -14.90 -16.24 9.83
CA GLN A 342 -15.78 -17.09 10.65
C GLN A 342 -17.25 -16.93 10.27
N TYR A 343 -18.00 -18.03 10.37
CA TYR A 343 -19.45 -18.02 10.23
C TYR A 343 -20.12 -17.90 11.60
N HIS A 344 -20.96 -16.88 11.77
CA HIS A 344 -21.60 -16.52 13.04
C HIS A 344 -23.06 -16.97 13.14
N ASN A 345 -23.42 -18.05 12.42
CA ASN A 345 -24.73 -18.72 12.46
C ASN A 345 -25.94 -17.86 12.07
N GLY A 346 -25.72 -16.74 11.38
CA GLY A 346 -26.76 -15.87 10.86
C GLY A 346 -27.27 -16.26 9.48
N PRO A 347 -28.37 -15.65 9.02
CA PRO A 347 -28.92 -15.94 7.70
C PRO A 347 -28.02 -15.39 6.60
N LEU A 348 -27.83 -16.17 5.53
CA LEU A 348 -27.35 -15.71 4.23
C LEU A 348 -28.56 -15.50 3.30
N LEU A 349 -28.42 -14.62 2.30
CA LEU A 349 -29.47 -14.44 1.30
C LEU A 349 -29.54 -15.68 0.38
N SER A 350 -30.73 -16.23 0.17
CA SER A 350 -30.92 -17.45 -0.63
C SER A 350 -32.22 -17.41 -1.44
N GLY A 351 -32.33 -18.26 -2.45
CA GLY A 351 -33.41 -18.22 -3.43
C GLY A 351 -33.26 -17.06 -4.42
N THR A 352 -34.37 -16.69 -5.07
CA THR A 352 -34.38 -15.59 -6.06
C THR A 352 -34.47 -14.25 -5.35
N VAL A 353 -33.49 -13.38 -5.57
CA VAL A 353 -33.40 -12.04 -4.96
C VAL A 353 -33.32 -10.97 -6.05
N SER A 354 -34.23 -10.01 -5.98
CA SER A 354 -34.35 -8.86 -6.88
C SER A 354 -33.34 -7.76 -6.52
N LEU A 355 -32.56 -7.29 -7.49
CA LEU A 355 -31.65 -6.14 -7.35
C LEU A 355 -32.34 -4.89 -7.87
N ASN A 356 -32.87 -4.05 -6.99
CA ASN A 356 -33.52 -2.80 -7.38
C ASN A 356 -32.51 -1.66 -7.37
N LEU A 357 -32.47 -0.85 -8.42
CA LEU A 357 -31.60 0.31 -8.53
C LEU A 357 -32.37 1.60 -8.24
N ILE A 358 -31.84 2.43 -7.34
CA ILE A 358 -32.35 3.77 -7.06
C ILE A 358 -31.26 4.75 -7.48
N TRP A 359 -31.45 5.38 -8.64
CA TRP A 359 -30.56 6.38 -9.22
C TRP A 359 -30.94 7.75 -8.68
N TYR A 360 -30.11 8.30 -7.80
CA TYR A 360 -30.37 9.57 -7.13
C TYR A 360 -29.43 10.66 -7.66
N GLY A 361 -29.99 11.61 -8.40
CA GLY A 361 -29.24 12.61 -9.17
C GLY A 361 -29.11 12.24 -10.65
N SER A 362 -28.32 13.04 -11.38
CA SER A 362 -28.20 12.93 -12.83
C SER A 362 -27.18 11.85 -13.23
N PHE A 363 -27.66 10.82 -13.92
CA PHE A 363 -26.83 9.77 -14.50
C PHE A 363 -27.10 9.66 -16.00
N LYS A 364 -26.03 9.66 -16.81
CA LYS A 364 -26.17 9.45 -18.26
C LYS A 364 -26.70 8.03 -18.54
N PRO A 365 -27.44 7.81 -19.64
CA PRO A 365 -27.84 6.46 -20.04
C PRO A 365 -26.67 5.48 -20.16
N SER A 366 -25.51 5.95 -20.64
CA SER A 366 -24.28 5.15 -20.72
C SER A 366 -23.74 4.73 -19.35
N GLN A 367 -23.83 5.61 -18.35
CA GLN A 367 -23.41 5.33 -16.97
C GLN A 367 -24.36 4.30 -16.32
N ARG A 368 -25.67 4.45 -16.56
CA ARG A 368 -26.66 3.48 -16.10
C ARG A 368 -26.40 2.09 -16.70
N ALA A 369 -26.08 2.05 -18.00
CA ALA A 369 -25.76 0.81 -18.71
C ALA A 369 -24.56 0.06 -18.09
N ILE A 370 -23.47 0.75 -17.71
CA ILE A 370 -22.28 0.11 -17.10
C ILE A 370 -22.67 -0.74 -15.89
N VAL A 371 -23.50 -0.19 -15.00
CA VAL A 371 -23.94 -0.87 -13.77
C VAL A 371 -24.96 -1.96 -14.06
N THR A 372 -25.95 -1.71 -14.93
CA THR A 372 -26.96 -2.73 -15.26
C THR A 372 -26.35 -3.92 -15.99
N ASP A 373 -25.37 -3.67 -16.87
CA ASP A 373 -24.61 -4.71 -17.57
C ASP A 373 -23.79 -5.53 -16.56
N PHE A 374 -23.16 -4.89 -15.57
CA PHE A 374 -22.44 -5.58 -14.51
C PHE A 374 -23.36 -6.51 -13.72
N LEU A 375 -24.49 -6.00 -13.23
CA LEU A 375 -25.43 -6.78 -12.42
C LEU A 375 -26.05 -7.95 -13.18
N THR A 376 -26.36 -7.76 -14.47
CA THR A 376 -26.85 -8.86 -15.33
C THR A 376 -25.76 -9.89 -15.65
N SER A 377 -24.48 -9.51 -15.55
CA SER A 377 -23.34 -10.41 -15.76
C SER A 377 -23.07 -11.37 -14.60
N LEU A 378 -23.66 -11.15 -13.42
CA LEU A 378 -23.51 -12.03 -12.25
C LEU A 378 -24.09 -13.43 -12.50
N SER A 379 -25.08 -13.52 -13.39
CA SER A 379 -25.78 -14.76 -13.75
C SER A 379 -25.62 -15.15 -15.22
N SER A 380 -24.74 -14.48 -15.97
CA SER A 380 -24.60 -14.73 -17.41
C SER A 380 -23.70 -15.94 -17.71
N LEU A 381 -24.06 -16.70 -18.75
CA LEU A 381 -23.20 -17.74 -19.30
C LEU A 381 -22.19 -17.11 -20.26
N SER A 382 -21.21 -16.36 -19.72
CA SER A 382 -20.14 -15.78 -20.55
C SER A 382 -19.22 -16.87 -21.09
N GLN A 383 -18.97 -16.84 -22.40
CA GLN A 383 -18.01 -17.72 -23.07
C GLN A 383 -16.55 -17.28 -22.84
N SER A 384 -16.31 -16.01 -22.51
CA SER A 384 -14.96 -15.48 -22.26
C SER A 384 -14.60 -15.55 -20.79
N GLN A 385 -13.53 -16.30 -20.48
CA GLN A 385 -12.97 -16.42 -19.14
C GLN A 385 -11.71 -15.56 -19.01
N PRO A 386 -11.44 -14.97 -17.83
CA PRO A 386 -12.28 -14.96 -16.63
C PRO A 386 -13.56 -14.12 -16.80
N SER A 387 -14.66 -14.49 -16.16
CA SER A 387 -15.94 -13.76 -16.25
C SER A 387 -16.49 -13.30 -14.90
N VAL A 388 -17.38 -12.30 -14.92
CA VAL A 388 -18.11 -11.80 -13.75
C VAL A 388 -18.89 -12.93 -13.07
N ALA A 389 -19.53 -13.81 -13.84
CA ALA A 389 -20.26 -14.95 -13.31
C ALA A 389 -19.33 -15.97 -12.62
N THR A 390 -18.16 -16.27 -13.19
CA THR A 390 -17.18 -17.16 -12.56
C THR A 390 -16.64 -16.57 -11.26
N TRP A 391 -16.38 -15.27 -11.22
CA TRP A 391 -16.03 -14.57 -9.98
C TRP A 391 -17.14 -14.71 -8.94
N TRP A 392 -18.38 -14.39 -9.33
CA TRP A 392 -19.55 -14.43 -8.45
C TRP A 392 -19.80 -15.82 -7.86
N LYS A 393 -19.53 -16.87 -8.66
CA LYS A 393 -19.62 -18.27 -8.23
C LYS A 393 -18.75 -18.59 -7.01
N THR A 394 -17.69 -17.83 -6.75
CA THR A 394 -16.87 -17.97 -5.53
C THR A 394 -17.70 -17.82 -4.25
N THR A 395 -18.79 -17.04 -4.29
CA THR A 395 -19.71 -16.91 -3.16
C THR A 395 -20.37 -18.24 -2.77
N GLU A 396 -20.52 -19.21 -3.68
CA GLU A 396 -21.09 -20.54 -3.40
C GLU A 396 -20.32 -21.29 -2.28
N LYS A 397 -19.01 -21.05 -2.13
CA LYS A 397 -18.19 -21.63 -1.06
C LYS A 397 -18.67 -21.24 0.34
N TYR A 398 -19.20 -20.03 0.48
CA TYR A 398 -19.74 -19.52 1.75
C TYR A 398 -21.04 -20.24 2.09
N TYR A 399 -21.89 -20.47 1.10
CA TYR A 399 -23.13 -21.22 1.27
C TYR A 399 -22.84 -22.67 1.63
N SER A 400 -21.93 -23.34 0.93
CA SER A 400 -21.60 -24.76 1.21
C SER A 400 -21.11 -24.95 2.65
N LEU A 401 -20.27 -24.05 3.17
CA LEU A 401 -19.81 -24.07 4.57
C LEU A 401 -20.91 -23.73 5.58
N ALA A 402 -21.82 -22.82 5.27
CA ALA A 402 -22.96 -22.54 6.14
C ALA A 402 -23.93 -23.75 6.21
N HIS A 403 -24.07 -24.51 5.12
CA HIS A 403 -24.91 -25.71 5.05
C HIS A 403 -24.36 -26.89 5.85
N THR A 404 -23.04 -27.11 5.89
CA THR A 404 -22.46 -28.20 6.69
C THR A 404 -22.62 -28.00 8.20
N LYS A 405 -22.84 -26.76 8.66
CA LYS A 405 -23.07 -26.40 10.07
C LYS A 405 -24.54 -26.20 10.44
N SER A 406 -25.47 -26.27 9.49
CA SER A 406 -26.90 -26.02 9.70
C SER A 406 -27.73 -27.23 9.24
N SER A 407 -28.51 -27.83 10.14
CA SER A 407 -29.30 -29.06 9.94
C SER A 407 -30.47 -28.95 8.95
N ASN A 408 -30.51 -27.92 8.10
CA ASN A 408 -31.66 -27.61 7.24
C ASN A 408 -31.26 -27.65 5.75
N SER A 409 -31.42 -28.83 5.14
CA SER A 409 -30.93 -29.23 3.82
C SER A 409 -31.70 -28.70 2.60
N ASN A 410 -32.67 -27.80 2.79
CA ASN A 410 -33.63 -27.38 1.73
C ASN A 410 -33.50 -25.93 1.23
N ARG A 411 -32.37 -25.24 1.40
CA ARG A 411 -32.21 -23.87 0.87
C ARG A 411 -31.85 -23.88 -0.61
N LYS A 412 -32.65 -23.19 -1.43
CA LYS A 412 -32.37 -22.97 -2.86
C LYS A 412 -31.11 -22.11 -3.05
N PRO A 413 -30.29 -22.38 -4.08
CA PRO A 413 -29.13 -21.55 -4.40
C PRO A 413 -29.56 -20.09 -4.63
N LEU A 414 -28.66 -19.15 -4.33
CA LEU A 414 -28.91 -17.73 -4.55
C LEU A 414 -28.93 -17.45 -6.06
N LEU A 415 -30.02 -16.87 -6.53
CA LEU A 415 -30.17 -16.35 -7.89
C LEU A 415 -30.47 -14.86 -7.82
N LEU A 416 -29.61 -14.03 -8.41
CA LEU A 416 -29.82 -12.59 -8.50
C LEU A 416 -30.50 -12.22 -9.81
N THR A 417 -31.52 -11.37 -9.76
CA THR A 417 -32.22 -10.86 -10.94
C THR A 417 -32.30 -9.34 -10.88
N LEU A 418 -32.02 -8.65 -11.99
CA LEU A 418 -32.21 -7.21 -12.07
C LEU A 418 -33.71 -6.86 -11.92
N GLY A 419 -34.02 -6.03 -10.94
CA GLY A 419 -35.37 -5.62 -10.58
C GLY A 419 -35.72 -4.21 -11.06
N LYS A 420 -36.55 -3.53 -10.27
CA LYS A 420 -37.04 -2.18 -10.55
C LYS A 420 -35.89 -1.18 -10.57
N GLN A 421 -35.93 -0.27 -11.54
CA GLN A 421 -35.07 0.91 -11.58
C GLN A 421 -35.90 2.16 -11.30
N ILE A 422 -35.45 2.98 -10.36
CA ILE A 422 -36.12 4.21 -9.94
C ILE A 422 -35.17 5.37 -10.21
N LEU A 423 -35.66 6.38 -10.92
CA LEU A 423 -34.90 7.60 -11.24
C LEU A 423 -35.43 8.75 -10.39
N ASP A 424 -34.55 9.35 -9.60
CA ASP A 424 -34.79 10.59 -8.85
C ASP A 424 -33.77 11.64 -9.28
N GLU A 425 -33.90 12.10 -10.53
CA GLU A 425 -32.96 13.03 -11.17
C GLU A 425 -33.00 14.42 -10.52
N ASN A 426 -34.14 14.78 -9.90
CA ASN A 426 -34.34 16.06 -9.22
C ASN A 426 -33.80 16.10 -7.79
N CYS A 427 -33.22 14.99 -7.30
CA CYS A 427 -32.73 14.86 -5.94
C CYS A 427 -33.81 15.26 -4.91
N SER A 428 -34.90 14.50 -4.82
CA SER A 428 -36.08 14.85 -4.01
C SER A 428 -35.84 15.14 -2.52
N LEU A 429 -34.70 14.69 -1.97
CA LEU A 429 -34.28 14.92 -0.58
C LEU A 429 -33.10 15.92 -0.45
N GLY A 430 -32.76 16.61 -1.54
CA GLY A 430 -31.60 17.51 -1.65
C GLY A 430 -30.30 16.78 -2.04
N LYS A 431 -29.25 17.54 -2.35
CA LYS A 431 -27.91 17.00 -2.72
C LYS A 431 -27.00 16.71 -1.52
N SER A 432 -27.53 16.74 -0.31
CA SER A 432 -26.80 16.40 0.91
C SER A 432 -27.62 15.41 1.72
N LEU A 433 -27.15 14.18 1.81
CA LEU A 433 -27.89 13.06 2.39
C LEU A 433 -27.21 12.54 3.66
N SER A 434 -28.03 12.35 4.70
CA SER A 434 -27.67 11.58 5.90
C SER A 434 -27.90 10.08 5.69
N SER A 435 -27.30 9.27 6.56
CA SER A 435 -27.49 7.80 6.58
C SER A 435 -28.98 7.40 6.68
N LYS A 436 -29.80 8.19 7.38
CA LYS A 436 -31.25 7.97 7.47
C LYS A 436 -31.98 8.25 6.15
N GLN A 437 -31.55 9.25 5.39
CA GLN A 437 -32.11 9.55 4.07
C GLN A 437 -31.74 8.46 3.06
N ILE A 438 -30.55 7.86 3.14
CA ILE A 438 -30.17 6.69 2.33
C ILE A 438 -31.14 5.52 2.57
N GLN A 439 -31.46 5.21 3.83
CA GLN A 439 -32.45 4.18 4.15
C GLN A 439 -33.85 4.51 3.61
N ARG A 440 -34.23 5.80 3.63
CA ARG A 440 -35.49 6.26 3.04
C ARG A 440 -35.53 6.07 1.53
N LEU A 441 -34.44 6.36 0.83
CA LEU A 441 -34.31 6.11 -0.62
C LEU A 441 -34.36 4.61 -0.92
N ALA A 442 -33.63 3.79 -0.15
CA ALA A 442 -33.67 2.34 -0.30
C ALA A 442 -35.08 1.76 -0.09
N ALA A 443 -35.90 2.37 0.77
CA ALA A 443 -37.28 1.97 1.02
C ALA A 443 -38.24 2.23 -0.16
N MET A 444 -37.82 2.96 -1.20
CA MET A 444 -38.58 3.15 -2.44
C MET A 444 -38.55 1.90 -3.33
N GLY A 445 -37.56 1.02 -3.14
CA GLY A 445 -37.46 -0.26 -3.81
C GLY A 445 -38.42 -1.31 -3.24
N GLU A 446 -38.22 -2.57 -3.63
CA GLU A 446 -39.05 -3.66 -3.15
C GLU A 446 -38.71 -4.05 -1.70
N LYS A 447 -39.71 -4.56 -0.97
CA LYS A 447 -39.57 -4.84 0.47
C LYS A 447 -39.30 -6.32 0.78
N LYS A 448 -39.51 -7.21 -0.19
CA LYS A 448 -39.42 -8.67 -0.02
C LYS A 448 -38.46 -9.24 -1.05
N TYR A 449 -37.62 -10.18 -0.63
CA TYR A 449 -36.67 -10.88 -1.51
C TYR A 449 -35.88 -9.91 -2.39
N ALA A 450 -35.39 -8.82 -1.80
CA ALA A 450 -34.79 -7.73 -2.55
C ALA A 450 -33.55 -7.15 -1.86
N ILE A 451 -32.61 -6.69 -2.69
CA ILE A 451 -31.53 -5.80 -2.33
C ILE A 451 -31.79 -4.47 -3.04
N ASN A 452 -31.96 -3.41 -2.27
CA ASN A 452 -32.19 -2.07 -2.81
C ASN A 452 -30.86 -1.31 -2.85
N ILE A 453 -30.34 -1.06 -4.05
CA ILE A 453 -29.05 -0.42 -4.30
C ILE A 453 -29.29 1.06 -4.63
N VAL A 454 -28.91 1.94 -3.72
CA VAL A 454 -28.96 3.40 -3.90
C VAL A 454 -27.64 3.87 -4.49
N LEU A 455 -27.71 4.50 -5.66
CA LEU A 455 -26.55 5.03 -6.38
C LEU A 455 -26.69 6.55 -6.44
N THR A 456 -25.75 7.27 -5.84
CA THR A 456 -25.78 8.74 -5.81
C THR A 456 -24.83 9.33 -6.85
N ALA A 457 -25.30 10.33 -7.59
CA ALA A 457 -24.51 11.04 -8.61
C ALA A 457 -23.28 11.74 -8.00
N SER A 458 -22.31 12.12 -8.84
CA SER A 458 -21.02 12.67 -8.38
C SER A 458 -21.17 14.00 -7.64
N ASP A 459 -22.24 14.76 -7.91
CA ASP A 459 -22.56 16.03 -7.26
C ASP A 459 -23.44 15.90 -6.00
N VAL A 460 -23.68 14.68 -5.52
CA VAL A 460 -24.44 14.41 -4.29
C VAL A 460 -23.48 14.08 -3.15
N ALA A 461 -23.51 14.89 -2.10
CA ALA A 461 -22.77 14.67 -0.86
C ALA A 461 -23.53 13.71 0.05
N VAL A 462 -22.85 12.71 0.58
CA VAL A 462 -23.41 11.75 1.54
C VAL A 462 -22.52 11.66 2.77
N GLU A 463 -23.14 11.63 3.95
CA GLU A 463 -22.46 11.50 5.24
C GLU A 463 -21.43 10.35 5.26
N GLY A 464 -20.15 10.70 5.48
CA GLY A 464 -19.05 9.74 5.59
C GLY A 464 -18.50 9.21 4.26
N PHE A 465 -19.10 9.57 3.11
CA PHE A 465 -18.53 9.32 1.79
C PHE A 465 -17.16 9.99 1.69
N CYS A 466 -16.18 9.33 1.05
CA CYS A 466 -14.84 9.87 0.84
C CYS A 466 -14.01 10.18 2.09
N MET A 467 -14.52 9.86 3.29
CA MET A 467 -13.78 10.01 4.55
C MET A 467 -13.44 8.66 5.16
N SER A 468 -14.39 7.72 5.14
CA SER A 468 -14.26 6.41 5.78
C SER A 468 -14.72 5.26 4.89
N ARG A 469 -15.41 5.55 3.80
CA ARG A 469 -16.12 4.56 2.99
C ARG A 469 -16.51 5.11 1.63
N CYS A 470 -16.62 4.20 0.68
CA CYS A 470 -17.10 4.44 -0.68
C CYS A 470 -18.56 4.02 -0.87
N GLY A 471 -19.12 3.37 0.15
CA GLY A 471 -20.48 2.89 0.20
C GLY A 471 -20.75 2.17 1.52
N THR A 472 -21.97 1.68 1.68
CA THR A 472 -22.38 0.88 2.85
C THR A 472 -23.39 -0.15 2.42
N HIS A 473 -23.42 -1.30 3.10
CA HIS A 473 -24.60 -2.15 3.09
C HIS A 473 -25.28 -2.18 4.47
N GLY A 474 -26.52 -2.64 4.51
CA GLY A 474 -27.25 -2.80 5.75
C GLY A 474 -28.62 -3.44 5.54
N ALA A 475 -29.44 -3.44 6.58
CA ALA A 475 -30.78 -4.00 6.52
C ALA A 475 -31.81 -3.06 7.13
N SER A 476 -32.98 -3.00 6.51
CA SER A 476 -34.10 -2.21 7.00
C SER A 476 -34.50 -2.63 8.43
N PRO A 477 -35.13 -1.73 9.20
CA PRO A 477 -35.86 -2.12 10.40
C PRO A 477 -36.87 -3.23 10.10
N LYS A 478 -37.15 -4.09 11.07
CA LYS A 478 -38.22 -5.10 10.95
C LYS A 478 -39.57 -4.40 10.87
N VAL A 479 -40.31 -4.59 9.77
CA VAL A 479 -41.70 -4.13 9.65
C VAL A 479 -42.64 -5.30 9.89
N ALA A 480 -43.64 -5.12 10.77
CA ALA A 480 -44.51 -6.19 11.31
C ALA A 480 -45.20 -7.11 10.29
N LYS A 481 -45.34 -6.69 9.01
CA LYS A 481 -45.95 -7.47 7.92
C LYS A 481 -45.10 -7.56 6.64
N GLY A 482 -43.87 -7.02 6.65
CA GLY A 482 -43.06 -6.82 5.44
C GLY A 482 -41.74 -7.59 5.36
N GLY A 483 -41.27 -8.16 6.47
CA GLY A 483 -39.90 -8.67 6.55
C GLY A 483 -38.85 -7.54 6.68
N ARG A 484 -37.57 -7.89 6.54
CA ARG A 484 -36.46 -6.93 6.36
C ARG A 484 -35.98 -7.05 4.92
N PHE A 485 -35.61 -5.93 4.30
CA PHE A 485 -34.85 -5.93 3.04
C PHE A 485 -33.41 -5.52 3.32
N ALA A 486 -32.48 -6.04 2.53
CA ALA A 486 -31.10 -5.57 2.53
C ALA A 486 -30.99 -4.36 1.60
N TYR A 487 -30.07 -3.45 1.90
CA TYR A 487 -29.78 -2.32 1.03
C TYR A 487 -28.29 -2.12 0.89
N ILE A 488 -27.90 -1.55 -0.23
CA ILE A 488 -26.55 -1.09 -0.53
C ILE A 488 -26.66 0.39 -0.90
N TRP A 489 -25.68 1.19 -0.52
CA TRP A 489 -25.46 2.50 -1.07
C TRP A 489 -24.03 2.61 -1.56
N VAL A 490 -23.85 3.20 -2.75
CA VAL A 490 -22.54 3.54 -3.32
C VAL A 490 -22.61 4.94 -3.92
N GLY A 491 -21.62 5.78 -3.61
CA GLY A 491 -21.50 7.11 -4.22
C GLY A 491 -20.60 7.11 -5.44
N ASN A 492 -20.90 7.95 -6.44
CA ASN A 492 -19.97 8.23 -7.51
C ASN A 492 -18.84 9.13 -7.00
N SER A 493 -17.61 8.60 -6.96
CA SER A 493 -16.46 9.29 -6.38
C SER A 493 -15.74 10.25 -7.31
N GLU A 494 -16.13 10.33 -8.59
CA GLU A 494 -15.44 11.06 -9.65
C GLU A 494 -14.97 12.46 -9.25
N THR A 495 -15.81 13.23 -8.55
CA THR A 495 -15.55 14.63 -8.18
C THR A 495 -15.15 14.83 -6.72
N GLN A 496 -15.30 13.82 -5.86
CA GLN A 496 -15.12 13.97 -4.40
C GLN A 496 -13.87 13.24 -3.89
N CYS A 497 -13.63 12.01 -4.32
CA CYS A 497 -12.47 11.21 -3.88
C CYS A 497 -12.11 10.08 -4.86
N PRO A 498 -11.85 10.39 -6.13
CA PRO A 498 -11.60 9.34 -7.12
C PRO A 498 -10.36 8.51 -6.77
N GLY A 499 -9.34 9.11 -6.14
CA GLY A 499 -8.14 8.41 -5.67
C GLY A 499 -8.38 7.37 -4.56
N GLN A 500 -9.51 7.42 -3.85
CA GLN A 500 -9.83 6.42 -2.82
C GLN A 500 -10.81 5.39 -3.35
N CYS A 501 -11.92 5.86 -3.91
CA CYS A 501 -13.06 5.01 -4.24
C CYS A 501 -13.07 4.52 -5.70
N ALA A 502 -12.24 5.10 -6.56
CA ALA A 502 -11.99 4.61 -7.91
C ALA A 502 -10.54 4.11 -8.10
N TRP A 503 -9.78 3.88 -7.01
CA TRP A 503 -8.49 3.19 -7.11
C TRP A 503 -8.72 1.75 -7.62
N PRO A 504 -7.95 1.27 -8.62
CA PRO A 504 -6.68 1.80 -9.15
C PRO A 504 -6.78 2.68 -10.40
N PHE A 505 -7.97 3.14 -10.79
CA PHE A 505 -8.21 3.94 -12.01
C PHE A 505 -7.98 5.44 -11.83
N HIS A 506 -7.67 5.87 -10.60
CA HIS A 506 -7.25 7.23 -10.30
C HIS A 506 -6.05 7.19 -9.34
N GLN A 507 -5.22 8.23 -9.39
CA GLN A 507 -4.08 8.34 -8.49
C GLN A 507 -4.57 8.37 -7.04
N PRO A 508 -4.04 7.49 -6.16
CA PRO A 508 -4.45 7.46 -4.78
C PRO A 508 -3.94 8.68 -4.02
N MET A 509 -4.76 9.19 -3.08
CA MET A 509 -4.40 10.33 -2.24
C MET A 509 -3.18 10.04 -1.34
N TYR A 510 -3.00 8.78 -0.96
CA TYR A 510 -1.90 8.29 -0.12
C TYR A 510 -1.39 6.96 -0.67
N GLY A 511 -0.09 6.67 -0.52
CA GLY A 511 0.55 5.46 -1.03
C GLY A 511 1.27 5.67 -2.37
N PRO A 512 1.72 4.58 -3.03
CA PRO A 512 2.49 4.67 -4.27
C PRO A 512 1.77 5.46 -5.37
N GLN A 513 2.44 6.49 -5.89
CA GLN A 513 1.91 7.40 -6.91
C GLN A 513 2.10 6.87 -8.34
N THR A 514 1.98 5.55 -8.52
CA THR A 514 2.08 4.94 -9.85
C THR A 514 1.00 5.48 -10.77
N ALA A 515 1.28 5.52 -12.07
CA ALA A 515 0.30 5.92 -13.07
C ALA A 515 -1.01 5.12 -12.87
N PRO A 516 -2.18 5.78 -12.89
CA PRO A 516 -3.46 5.08 -12.76
C PRO A 516 -3.64 4.07 -13.88
N LEU A 517 -4.32 2.98 -13.55
CA LEU A 517 -4.76 2.04 -14.57
C LEU A 517 -5.85 2.68 -15.43
N VAL A 518 -5.91 2.29 -16.70
CA VAL A 518 -6.99 2.72 -17.58
C VAL A 518 -8.27 1.96 -17.17
N GLY A 519 -9.33 2.71 -16.87
CA GLY A 519 -10.65 2.16 -16.51
C GLY A 519 -11.30 1.41 -17.68
N PRO A 520 -11.90 0.23 -17.45
CA PRO A 520 -12.43 -0.61 -18.52
C PRO A 520 -13.69 -0.09 -19.19
N ASN A 521 -14.38 0.91 -18.63
CA ASN A 521 -15.61 1.46 -19.22
C ASN A 521 -15.48 2.93 -19.61
N ASN A 522 -14.27 3.48 -19.62
CA ASN A 522 -13.98 4.89 -19.93
C ASN A 522 -14.79 5.86 -19.06
N ASP A 523 -15.07 5.47 -17.81
CA ASP A 523 -15.73 6.29 -16.81
C ASP A 523 -15.18 5.90 -15.43
N VAL A 524 -14.15 6.62 -14.99
CA VAL A 524 -13.42 6.32 -13.74
C VAL A 524 -14.37 6.28 -12.53
N GLY A 525 -15.35 7.18 -12.50
CA GLY A 525 -16.35 7.24 -11.44
C GLY A 525 -17.21 5.99 -11.37
N LEU A 526 -17.73 5.53 -12.52
CA LEU A 526 -18.55 4.32 -12.58
C LEU A 526 -17.73 3.01 -12.51
N ASP A 527 -16.51 3.00 -13.02
CA ASP A 527 -15.58 1.88 -12.86
C ASP A 527 -15.25 1.66 -11.38
N GLY A 528 -15.00 2.74 -10.63
CA GLY A 528 -14.89 2.72 -9.17
C GLY A 528 -16.19 2.32 -8.48
N MET A 529 -17.34 2.84 -8.94
CA MET A 529 -18.64 2.46 -8.41
C MET A 529 -18.89 0.95 -8.52
N VAL A 530 -18.53 0.32 -9.64
CA VAL A 530 -18.69 -1.13 -9.85
C VAL A 530 -17.83 -1.95 -8.88
N ILE A 531 -16.58 -1.55 -8.63
CA ILE A 531 -15.72 -2.19 -7.62
C ILE A 531 -16.43 -2.22 -6.25
N ASN A 532 -17.00 -1.08 -5.85
CA ASN A 532 -17.64 -0.93 -4.57
C ASN A 532 -18.99 -1.67 -4.50
N ILE A 533 -19.77 -1.67 -5.58
CA ILE A 533 -20.98 -2.51 -5.68
C ILE A 533 -20.60 -3.98 -5.55
N ALA A 534 -19.57 -4.46 -6.25
CA ALA A 534 -19.12 -5.85 -6.20
C ALA A 534 -18.72 -6.27 -4.77
N SER A 535 -17.91 -5.45 -4.10
CA SER A 535 -17.47 -5.67 -2.72
C SER A 535 -18.65 -5.73 -1.74
N LEU A 536 -19.51 -4.70 -1.77
CA LEU A 536 -20.65 -4.59 -0.85
C LEU A 536 -21.73 -5.64 -1.16
N LEU A 537 -21.90 -6.05 -2.41
CA LEU A 537 -22.84 -7.09 -2.78
C LEU A 537 -22.39 -8.45 -2.26
N ALA A 538 -21.11 -8.80 -2.35
CA ALA A 538 -20.56 -10.01 -1.75
C ALA A 538 -20.76 -10.03 -0.23
N GLY A 539 -20.49 -8.91 0.45
CA GLY A 539 -20.80 -8.73 1.87
C GLY A 539 -22.28 -8.86 2.19
N THR A 540 -23.16 -8.23 1.39
CA THR A 540 -24.61 -8.26 1.59
C THR A 540 -25.20 -9.66 1.48
N VAL A 541 -24.71 -10.50 0.57
CA VAL A 541 -25.27 -11.84 0.41
C VAL A 541 -24.72 -12.83 1.44
N THR A 542 -23.49 -12.64 1.90
CA THR A 542 -22.81 -13.51 2.88
C THR A 542 -22.99 -13.07 4.34
N ASN A 543 -23.32 -11.79 4.58
CA ASN A 543 -23.57 -11.18 5.88
C ASN A 543 -24.69 -10.10 5.86
N PRO A 544 -25.91 -10.41 5.37
CA PRO A 544 -26.98 -9.41 5.18
C PRO A 544 -27.44 -8.69 6.45
N PHE A 545 -27.27 -9.30 7.63
CA PHE A 545 -27.83 -8.83 8.90
C PHE A 545 -26.79 -8.72 10.03
N GLY A 546 -25.49 -8.75 9.69
CA GLY A 546 -24.40 -8.59 10.65
C GLY A 546 -24.11 -9.83 11.52
N ASN A 547 -24.53 -11.01 11.09
CA ASN A 547 -24.27 -12.28 11.78
C ASN A 547 -23.95 -13.46 10.83
N GLY A 548 -23.61 -13.19 9.58
CA GLY A 548 -23.18 -14.18 8.58
C GLY A 548 -21.68 -14.46 8.67
N PHE A 549 -20.94 -14.23 7.58
CA PHE A 549 -19.49 -14.41 7.54
C PHE A 549 -18.73 -13.11 7.78
N PHE A 550 -17.88 -13.09 8.81
CA PHE A 550 -16.91 -12.01 9.03
C PHE A 550 -15.77 -12.42 9.96
N GLN A 551 -14.67 -11.66 9.93
CA GLN A 551 -13.59 -11.68 10.92
C GLN A 551 -13.50 -10.34 11.65
N GLY A 552 -12.89 -10.34 12.83
CA GLY A 552 -12.81 -9.16 13.68
C GLY A 552 -14.10 -8.92 14.48
N PRO A 553 -14.21 -7.78 15.16
CA PRO A 553 -15.35 -7.46 16.00
C PRO A 553 -16.58 -7.10 15.14
N LYS A 554 -17.77 -7.41 15.65
CA LYS A 554 -19.06 -7.34 14.91
C LYS A 554 -19.45 -5.93 14.46
N ASP A 555 -18.93 -4.91 15.14
CA ASP A 555 -19.12 -3.48 14.86
C ASP A 555 -18.11 -2.93 13.83
N ALA A 556 -17.04 -3.67 13.54
CA ALA A 556 -16.09 -3.38 12.45
C ALA A 556 -15.67 -4.67 11.71
N PRO A 557 -16.63 -5.40 11.10
CA PRO A 557 -16.36 -6.69 10.49
C PRO A 557 -15.57 -6.53 9.18
N LEU A 558 -14.56 -7.38 8.99
CA LEU A 558 -14.02 -7.66 7.66
C LEU A 558 -14.77 -8.87 7.09
N GLU A 559 -15.38 -8.69 5.93
CA GLU A 559 -16.28 -9.63 5.27
C GLU A 559 -15.62 -10.22 4.03
N ALA A 560 -16.39 -10.95 3.21
CA ALA A 560 -15.91 -11.70 2.05
C ALA A 560 -14.91 -10.93 1.16
N ALA A 561 -15.23 -9.68 0.79
CA ALA A 561 -14.37 -8.84 -0.05
C ALA A 561 -13.48 -7.90 0.78
N SER A 562 -13.98 -7.36 1.89
CA SER A 562 -13.21 -6.40 2.71
C SER A 562 -12.06 -7.04 3.49
N ALA A 563 -12.05 -8.37 3.63
CA ALA A 563 -10.89 -9.12 4.11
C ALA A 563 -9.74 -9.19 3.07
N CYS A 564 -9.98 -8.82 1.81
CA CYS A 564 -9.00 -8.80 0.72
C CYS A 564 -8.84 -7.38 0.11
N PRO A 565 -8.54 -6.35 0.91
CA PRO A 565 -8.56 -4.97 0.43
C PRO A 565 -7.49 -4.74 -0.64
N GLY A 566 -7.92 -4.19 -1.79
CA GLY A 566 -7.04 -3.83 -2.90
C GLY A 566 -6.41 -5.00 -3.65
N VAL A 567 -6.82 -6.24 -3.37
CA VAL A 567 -6.36 -7.42 -4.09
C VAL A 567 -7.27 -7.65 -5.29
N TYR A 568 -6.76 -7.41 -6.51
CA TYR A 568 -7.50 -7.66 -7.76
C TYR A 568 -6.85 -8.72 -8.65
N GLY A 569 -5.54 -8.92 -8.50
CA GLY A 569 -4.75 -9.89 -9.28
C GLY A 569 -3.70 -10.59 -8.44
N LYS A 570 -2.99 -11.55 -9.06
CA LYS A 570 -1.92 -12.29 -8.40
C LYS A 570 -0.77 -11.36 -8.03
N GLY A 571 -0.18 -11.57 -6.85
CA GLY A 571 0.95 -10.75 -6.38
C GLY A 571 0.56 -9.32 -6.01
N ALA A 572 -0.73 -9.03 -5.81
CA ALA A 572 -1.16 -7.73 -5.30
C ALA A 572 -0.53 -7.43 -3.93
N TYR A 573 -0.19 -6.16 -3.72
CA TYR A 573 0.35 -5.62 -2.47
C TYR A 573 -0.07 -4.15 -2.36
N PRO A 574 0.10 -3.47 -1.20
CA PRO A 574 -0.32 -2.07 -1.08
C PRO A 574 0.25 -1.17 -2.18
N GLY A 575 -0.64 -0.57 -2.99
CA GLY A 575 -0.29 0.27 -4.14
C GLY A 575 -0.13 -0.46 -5.48
N TYR A 576 -0.22 -1.79 -5.50
CA TYR A 576 -0.23 -2.60 -6.72
C TYR A 576 -1.44 -3.52 -6.75
N ALA A 577 -2.30 -3.35 -7.76
CA ALA A 577 -3.55 -4.09 -7.90
C ALA A 577 -3.37 -5.60 -8.15
N GLY A 578 -2.14 -6.05 -8.48
CA GLY A 578 -1.84 -7.41 -8.91
C GLY A 578 -1.73 -7.54 -10.43
N GLU A 579 -1.42 -8.74 -10.90
CA GLU A 579 -1.42 -9.07 -12.33
C GLU A 579 -2.85 -9.01 -12.90
N LEU A 580 -3.07 -8.12 -13.86
CA LEU A 580 -4.37 -7.88 -14.50
C LEU A 580 -4.31 -8.13 -16.01
N LEU A 581 -5.47 -8.39 -16.61
CA LEU A 581 -5.61 -8.43 -18.05
C LEU A 581 -5.63 -6.99 -18.59
N VAL A 582 -5.02 -6.81 -19.76
CA VAL A 582 -5.00 -5.52 -20.46
C VAL A 582 -5.71 -5.65 -21.80
N ASP A 583 -6.66 -4.77 -22.05
CA ASP A 583 -7.29 -4.63 -23.36
C ASP A 583 -6.28 -4.00 -24.33
N GLN A 584 -5.93 -4.73 -25.39
CA GLN A 584 -4.91 -4.28 -26.36
C GLN A 584 -5.34 -3.03 -27.15
N SER A 585 -6.64 -2.76 -27.27
CA SER A 585 -7.16 -1.63 -28.03
C SER A 585 -7.28 -0.36 -27.19
N THR A 586 -7.66 -0.48 -25.92
CA THR A 586 -7.91 0.68 -25.04
C THR A 586 -6.85 0.87 -23.96
N GLY A 587 -6.00 -0.12 -23.71
CA GLY A 587 -5.11 -0.16 -22.55
C GLY A 587 -5.83 -0.45 -21.23
N ALA A 588 -7.15 -0.68 -21.25
CA ALA A 588 -7.96 -0.91 -20.06
C ALA A 588 -7.48 -2.11 -19.25
N SER A 589 -7.35 -1.92 -17.93
CA SER A 589 -7.01 -3.00 -17.01
C SER A 589 -8.27 -3.60 -16.38
N TYR A 590 -8.37 -4.92 -16.42
CA TYR A 590 -9.54 -5.65 -15.94
C TYR A 590 -9.16 -7.06 -15.47
N ASN A 591 -10.05 -7.71 -14.72
CA ASN A 591 -9.89 -9.12 -14.36
C ASN A 591 -11.15 -9.95 -14.63
N ALA A 592 -12.23 -9.37 -15.15
CA ALA A 592 -13.45 -10.09 -15.47
C ALA A 592 -14.12 -9.55 -16.73
N ASN A 593 -14.53 -10.46 -17.62
CA ASN A 593 -15.40 -10.16 -18.74
C ASN A 593 -16.86 -10.21 -18.30
N GLY A 594 -17.62 -9.19 -18.64
CA GLY A 594 -19.07 -9.13 -18.47
C GLY A 594 -19.83 -9.29 -19.78
N GLY A 595 -21.16 -9.21 -19.67
CA GLY A 595 -22.08 -9.15 -20.79
C GLY A 595 -21.89 -7.89 -21.62
N ASN A 596 -22.46 -7.89 -22.83
CA ASN A 596 -22.42 -6.75 -23.75
C ASN A 596 -21.01 -6.24 -24.09
N GLY A 597 -20.00 -7.13 -24.01
CA GLY A 597 -18.59 -6.79 -24.29
C GLY A 597 -17.92 -5.94 -23.20
N ARG A 598 -18.61 -5.70 -22.07
CA ARG A 598 -18.09 -4.92 -20.94
C ARG A 598 -16.97 -5.66 -20.22
N LYS A 599 -16.04 -4.90 -19.67
CA LYS A 599 -14.95 -5.40 -18.84
C LYS A 599 -15.01 -4.75 -17.47
N TYR A 600 -14.60 -5.50 -16.45
CA TYR A 600 -14.70 -5.07 -15.06
C TYR A 600 -13.46 -5.48 -14.27
N LEU A 601 -13.14 -4.67 -13.27
CA LEU A 601 -12.19 -5.00 -12.23
C LEU A 601 -12.97 -5.34 -10.95
N LEU A 602 -12.81 -6.56 -10.46
CA LEU A 602 -13.57 -7.10 -9.34
C LEU A 602 -12.63 -7.48 -8.19
N PRO A 603 -12.98 -7.17 -6.94
CA PRO A 603 -12.13 -7.48 -5.79
C PRO A 603 -11.99 -8.99 -5.62
N ALA A 604 -10.86 -9.43 -5.10
CA ALA A 604 -10.73 -10.80 -4.63
C ALA A 604 -11.68 -11.05 -3.44
N LEU A 605 -12.18 -12.28 -3.35
CA LEU A 605 -12.96 -12.73 -2.20
C LEU A 605 -12.10 -13.68 -1.37
N MET A 606 -12.13 -13.55 -0.05
CA MET A 606 -11.44 -14.46 0.84
C MET A 606 -11.98 -15.87 0.66
N ASP A 607 -11.11 -16.88 0.65
CA ASP A 607 -11.57 -18.27 0.66
C ASP A 607 -12.02 -18.66 2.09
N PRO A 608 -13.32 -18.95 2.33
CA PRO A 608 -13.78 -19.31 3.66
C PRO A 608 -13.37 -20.74 4.08
N THR A 609 -12.76 -21.53 3.18
CA THR A 609 -12.39 -22.94 3.43
C THR A 609 -10.94 -23.14 3.88
N THR A 610 -10.07 -22.15 3.68
CA THR A 610 -8.64 -22.26 4.03
C THR A 610 -8.38 -21.66 5.42
N GLN A 611 -7.46 -22.26 6.19
CA GLN A 611 -6.97 -21.67 7.45
C GLN A 611 -5.96 -20.52 7.23
N LYS A 612 -5.68 -20.17 5.97
CA LYS A 612 -4.77 -19.08 5.57
C LYS A 612 -5.57 -17.94 4.94
N THR A 613 -5.01 -16.74 4.96
CA THR A 613 -5.52 -15.52 4.32
C THR A 613 -5.43 -15.59 2.77
N ASP A 614 -5.99 -16.63 2.16
CA ASP A 614 -5.95 -16.82 0.72
C ASP A 614 -7.10 -16.06 0.04
N CYS A 615 -6.75 -15.01 -0.70
CA CYS A 615 -7.68 -14.21 -1.49
C CYS A 615 -7.82 -14.78 -2.92
N PHE A 616 -9.05 -15.05 -3.36
CA PHE A 616 -9.34 -15.55 -4.70
C PHE A 616 -9.75 -14.43 -5.65
N SER A 617 -8.90 -14.12 -6.63
CA SER A 617 -9.24 -13.26 -7.76
C SER A 617 -9.62 -14.10 -9.00
N PRO A 618 -10.38 -13.53 -9.96
CA PRO A 618 -10.64 -14.22 -11.22
C PRO A 618 -9.33 -14.52 -11.96
N ARG A 619 -9.19 -15.73 -12.53
CA ARG A 619 -7.98 -16.17 -13.25
C ARG A 619 -8.27 -16.44 -14.73
N PRO A 620 -7.36 -16.11 -15.65
CA PRO A 620 -7.45 -16.60 -17.02
C PRO A 620 -7.33 -18.13 -17.05
N THR A 621 -8.39 -18.81 -17.44
CA THR A 621 -8.37 -20.25 -17.74
C THR A 621 -7.80 -20.46 -19.13
N GLN A 622 -6.79 -21.33 -19.27
CA GLN A 622 -6.40 -21.88 -20.58
C GLN A 622 -7.57 -22.72 -21.11
N ALA A 623 -8.30 -22.19 -22.10
CA ALA A 623 -9.37 -22.92 -22.77
C ALA A 623 -8.80 -23.89 -23.81
N SER A 624 -9.29 -25.12 -23.74
CA SER A 624 -9.08 -26.25 -24.63
C SER A 624 -9.36 -25.96 -26.11
N THR A 625 -8.52 -26.52 -26.97
CA THR A 625 -8.67 -26.76 -28.42
C THR A 625 -10.06 -27.37 -28.73
N ILE A 626 -10.79 -27.15 -29.86
CA ILE A 626 -10.51 -27.29 -31.32
C ILE A 626 -11.61 -26.50 -32.14
N PRO A 627 -11.73 -26.57 -33.50
CA PRO A 627 -11.39 -25.51 -34.47
C PRO A 627 -12.57 -24.91 -35.28
N GLN A 628 -12.39 -23.79 -35.97
CA GLN A 628 -12.63 -23.68 -37.43
C GLN A 628 -12.28 -22.29 -38.03
N ARG A 629 -11.40 -22.36 -39.05
CA ARG A 629 -11.35 -21.67 -40.36
C ARG A 629 -11.54 -20.15 -40.49
N SER A 630 -10.41 -19.52 -40.85
CA SER A 630 -10.15 -18.58 -41.97
C SER A 630 -11.27 -17.63 -42.45
N THR A 631 -10.94 -16.34 -42.55
CA THR A 631 -10.32 -15.77 -43.77
C THR A 631 -9.74 -14.37 -43.53
N SER A 632 -8.68 -14.10 -44.27
CA SER A 632 -7.86 -12.90 -44.45
C SER A 632 -8.60 -11.62 -44.89
N GLN A 633 -8.07 -10.44 -44.54
CA GLN A 633 -7.50 -9.47 -45.50
C GLN A 633 -6.93 -8.19 -44.85
N TRP A 634 -5.59 -8.13 -44.86
CA TRP A 634 -4.65 -7.05 -45.21
C TRP A 634 -4.98 -5.53 -45.23
N ASN A 635 -3.92 -4.78 -44.86
CA ASN A 635 -3.44 -3.45 -45.33
C ASN A 635 -3.83 -2.21 -44.48
N HIS A 636 -2.94 -1.24 -44.17
CA HIS A 636 -1.55 -0.94 -44.55
C HIS A 636 -1.03 0.29 -43.74
N LEU A 637 0.29 0.57 -43.84
CA LEU A 637 1.03 1.83 -43.53
C LEU A 637 1.53 2.02 -42.07
N SER A 638 2.75 2.49 -41.77
CA SER A 638 4.04 2.65 -42.46
C SER A 638 5.05 3.19 -41.41
N GLN A 639 6.24 2.59 -41.32
CA GLN A 639 7.47 3.10 -40.63
C GLN A 639 7.89 4.49 -41.19
N PRO A 640 8.72 5.36 -40.52
CA PRO A 640 10.16 5.04 -40.36
C PRO A 640 11.14 5.86 -39.43
N TYR A 641 12.37 5.30 -39.36
CA TYR A 641 13.74 5.87 -39.28
C TYR A 641 14.48 6.21 -37.95
N LEU A 642 15.65 5.55 -37.82
CA LEU A 642 16.80 5.81 -36.96
C LEU A 642 18.08 5.82 -37.84
N VAL A 643 19.01 6.77 -37.65
CA VAL A 643 20.39 6.87 -38.19
C VAL A 643 21.19 7.71 -37.15
N ARG A 644 22.40 7.44 -36.62
CA ARG A 644 23.73 7.12 -37.19
C ARG A 644 24.79 6.82 -36.10
N LEU A 645 25.98 6.35 -36.55
CA LEU A 645 27.28 6.02 -35.91
C LEU A 645 27.44 4.53 -35.56
N LEU A 646 28.36 3.73 -36.11
CA LEU A 646 29.64 3.96 -36.82
C LEU A 646 29.96 2.82 -37.82
N GLN A 647 30.74 3.16 -38.85
CA GLN A 647 31.37 2.27 -39.85
C GLN A 647 32.81 1.91 -39.45
N ALA A 648 33.29 0.71 -39.78
CA ALA A 648 34.66 0.44 -40.26
C ALA A 648 34.86 -1.00 -40.83
N LEU A 649 34.90 -1.09 -42.18
CA LEU A 649 35.65 -2.04 -43.06
C LEU A 649 35.40 -3.58 -43.05
N PRO A 650 35.70 -4.31 -44.15
CA PRO A 650 35.31 -4.11 -45.55
C PRO A 650 34.61 -5.35 -46.16
N ALA A 651 33.99 -5.13 -47.32
CA ALA A 651 33.22 -6.13 -48.06
C ALA A 651 34.09 -7.09 -48.89
N SER A 652 33.80 -8.39 -48.84
CA SER A 652 34.12 -9.31 -49.93
C SER A 652 33.16 -10.52 -49.95
N HIS A 653 32.68 -10.81 -51.17
CA HIS A 653 31.93 -11.98 -51.64
C HIS A 653 30.41 -12.08 -51.37
N ARG A 654 29.64 -11.47 -52.29
CA ARG A 654 28.35 -12.01 -52.74
C ARG A 654 28.55 -13.15 -53.74
N HIS A 655 27.56 -14.05 -53.74
CA HIS A 655 27.10 -14.98 -54.79
C HIS A 655 27.46 -16.47 -54.64
N ARG A 656 26.48 -17.30 -54.24
CA ARG A 656 25.84 -18.33 -55.12
C ARG A 656 24.73 -19.16 -54.43
N PHE A 657 23.59 -19.27 -55.13
CA PHE A 657 22.59 -20.38 -55.16
C PHE A 657 21.56 -20.54 -54.01
N PRO A 658 20.37 -21.16 -54.27
CA PRO A 658 19.10 -20.45 -54.51
C PRO A 658 18.01 -20.79 -53.47
N HIS A 659 16.93 -20.01 -53.46
CA HIS A 659 15.63 -20.26 -52.81
C HIS A 659 15.54 -21.38 -51.74
N LEU A 660 15.98 -21.05 -50.53
CA LEU A 660 15.48 -21.67 -49.29
C LEU A 660 14.56 -20.63 -48.63
N PRO A 661 13.35 -21.00 -48.15
CA PRO A 661 12.59 -20.10 -47.30
C PRO A 661 13.45 -19.86 -46.06
N LEU A 662 13.80 -18.59 -45.82
CA LEU A 662 14.23 -18.16 -44.50
C LEU A 662 13.15 -18.64 -43.54
N ILE A 663 13.43 -19.69 -42.77
CA ILE A 663 12.69 -19.95 -41.54
C ILE A 663 13.01 -18.74 -40.70
N SER A 664 12.10 -17.77 -40.72
CA SER A 664 12.03 -16.75 -39.70
C SER A 664 11.84 -17.51 -38.40
N ILE A 665 12.94 -17.76 -37.69
CA ILE A 665 12.86 -17.69 -36.24
C ILE A 665 12.24 -16.31 -36.02
N PRO A 666 11.06 -16.22 -35.40
CA PRO A 666 10.53 -14.91 -35.07
C PRO A 666 11.59 -14.26 -34.21
N GLU A 667 12.33 -13.29 -34.77
CA GLU A 667 12.97 -12.30 -33.93
C GLU A 667 11.87 -11.81 -33.01
N PRO A 668 12.04 -11.91 -31.69
CA PRO A 668 11.02 -11.45 -30.80
C PRO A 668 10.97 -9.94 -31.02
N THR A 669 9.90 -9.52 -31.72
CA THR A 669 9.70 -8.16 -32.18
C THR A 669 9.90 -7.23 -31.00
N ILE A 670 10.71 -6.21 -31.23
CA ILE A 670 11.19 -5.21 -30.28
C ILE A 670 10.00 -4.55 -29.56
N SER A 671 9.57 -5.19 -28.49
CA SER A 671 8.84 -4.68 -27.32
C SER A 671 9.53 -5.26 -26.08
N LEU A 672 10.86 -5.29 -26.13
CA LEU A 672 11.70 -6.21 -25.35
C LEU A 672 12.67 -5.49 -24.42
N HIS A 673 12.53 -4.17 -24.25
CA HIS A 673 13.30 -3.42 -23.25
C HIS A 673 12.52 -3.09 -21.96
N MET A 674 11.19 -3.21 -21.95
CA MET A 674 10.39 -2.98 -20.73
C MET A 674 9.92 -4.25 -20.03
N GLY A 675 9.70 -5.35 -20.75
CA GLY A 675 9.22 -6.62 -20.16
C GLY A 675 10.31 -7.56 -19.64
N PHE A 676 11.53 -7.48 -20.17
CA PHE A 676 12.62 -8.39 -19.78
C PHE A 676 13.18 -8.09 -18.39
N CYS A 677 13.15 -6.82 -18.01
CA CYS A 677 13.63 -6.32 -16.74
C CYS A 677 12.72 -6.61 -15.53
N MET A 678 11.60 -7.31 -15.73
CA MET A 678 10.60 -7.53 -14.67
C MET A 678 10.53 -8.97 -14.13
N SER A 679 11.19 -9.98 -14.74
CA SER A 679 11.08 -11.35 -14.19
C SER A 679 12.15 -12.41 -14.52
N ARG A 680 13.00 -12.29 -15.56
CA ARG A 680 13.98 -13.36 -15.91
C ARG A 680 15.27 -12.83 -16.54
N CYS A 681 16.40 -13.46 -16.20
CA CYS A 681 17.75 -13.12 -16.71
C CYS A 681 18.19 -13.96 -17.92
N GLY A 682 17.33 -14.89 -18.33
CA GLY A 682 17.49 -15.78 -19.47
C GLY A 682 16.36 -16.82 -19.50
N THR A 683 16.39 -17.69 -20.50
CA THR A 683 15.43 -18.79 -20.64
C THR A 683 16.10 -20.00 -21.28
N HIS A 684 15.61 -21.20 -21.01
CA HIS A 684 15.92 -22.38 -21.81
C HIS A 684 14.65 -22.94 -22.45
N GLY A 685 14.81 -23.76 -23.49
CA GLY A 685 13.72 -24.36 -24.23
C GLY A 685 14.21 -25.46 -25.17
N ALA A 686 13.29 -26.01 -25.97
CA ALA A 686 13.62 -27.03 -26.95
C ALA A 686 13.10 -26.67 -28.34
N SER A 687 13.85 -27.09 -29.36
CA SER A 687 13.43 -26.91 -30.74
C SER A 687 12.16 -27.71 -31.04
N PRO A 688 11.30 -27.23 -31.96
CA PRO A 688 10.21 -28.03 -32.51
C PRO A 688 10.74 -29.33 -33.13
N LYS A 689 9.93 -30.41 -33.12
CA LYS A 689 10.27 -31.62 -33.89
C LYS A 689 10.32 -31.26 -35.39
N VAL A 690 11.51 -31.28 -35.99
CA VAL A 690 11.68 -31.14 -37.43
C VAL A 690 11.39 -32.50 -38.08
N ALA A 691 10.68 -32.53 -39.20
CA ALA A 691 10.33 -33.76 -39.88
C ALA A 691 11.55 -34.37 -40.61
N LYS A 692 11.81 -35.65 -40.30
CA LYS A 692 12.81 -36.58 -40.85
C LYS A 692 14.28 -36.16 -40.67
N GLU A 693 14.92 -36.88 -39.75
CA GLU A 693 16.36 -37.09 -39.52
C GLU A 693 17.10 -36.19 -38.50
N GLU A 694 16.56 -35.06 -38.04
CA GLU A 694 17.19 -34.29 -36.96
C GLU A 694 16.35 -34.31 -35.66
N GLY A 695 16.99 -34.71 -34.55
CA GLY A 695 16.36 -34.78 -33.23
C GLY A 695 15.95 -33.42 -32.66
N ARG A 696 15.15 -33.42 -31.60
CA ARG A 696 14.92 -32.19 -30.81
C ARG A 696 16.19 -31.84 -30.07
N PHE A 697 16.65 -30.60 -30.17
CA PHE A 697 17.77 -30.08 -29.41
C PHE A 697 17.27 -29.05 -28.39
N ALA A 698 17.93 -28.99 -27.24
CA ALA A 698 17.64 -27.98 -26.23
C ALA A 698 18.53 -26.75 -26.45
N TYR A 699 18.03 -25.57 -26.11
CA TYR A 699 18.76 -24.31 -26.23
C TYR A 699 18.63 -23.50 -24.94
N ILE A 700 19.65 -22.68 -24.67
CA ILE A 700 19.63 -21.67 -23.62
C ILE A 700 19.85 -20.29 -24.25
N TRP A 701 19.18 -19.28 -23.72
CA TRP A 701 19.37 -17.89 -24.08
C TRP A 701 19.61 -17.09 -22.81
N VAL A 702 20.70 -16.31 -22.77
CA VAL A 702 21.07 -15.49 -21.62
C VAL A 702 21.30 -14.06 -22.09
N GLY A 703 20.64 -13.13 -21.40
CA GLY A 703 20.78 -11.70 -21.66
C GLY A 703 22.08 -11.13 -21.09
N ASN A 704 22.54 -10.00 -21.61
CA ASN A 704 23.68 -9.30 -21.02
C ASN A 704 23.29 -8.78 -19.62
N SER A 705 23.91 -9.32 -18.58
CA SER A 705 23.52 -9.06 -17.19
C SER A 705 23.91 -7.67 -16.70
N GLU A 706 24.80 -6.93 -17.37
CA GLU A 706 25.14 -5.54 -17.01
C GLU A 706 24.10 -4.55 -17.55
N THR A 707 23.62 -4.76 -18.78
CA THR A 707 22.68 -3.85 -19.44
C THR A 707 21.22 -4.22 -19.21
N GLN A 708 20.95 -5.48 -18.84
CA GLN A 708 19.60 -5.98 -18.55
C GLN A 708 19.43 -6.22 -17.05
N CYS A 709 18.96 -5.19 -16.34
CA CYS A 709 18.65 -5.24 -14.92
C CYS A 709 19.79 -5.81 -14.03
N PRO A 710 20.91 -5.07 -13.92
CA PRO A 710 22.11 -5.57 -13.25
C PRO A 710 21.87 -5.98 -11.80
N GLY A 711 20.97 -5.29 -11.09
CA GLY A 711 20.63 -5.67 -9.72
C GLY A 711 19.91 -7.02 -9.57
N GLN A 712 19.30 -7.55 -10.62
CA GLN A 712 18.67 -8.88 -10.58
C GLN A 712 19.56 -9.93 -11.23
N CYS A 713 20.17 -9.61 -12.37
CA CYS A 713 20.87 -10.58 -13.20
C CYS A 713 22.35 -10.72 -12.91
N ALA A 714 22.93 -9.75 -12.20
CA ALA A 714 24.32 -9.81 -11.74
C ALA A 714 24.44 -9.88 -10.20
N TRP A 715 23.36 -10.18 -9.47
CA TRP A 715 23.47 -10.44 -8.03
C TRP A 715 24.25 -11.75 -7.77
N PRO A 716 25.27 -11.78 -6.89
CA PRO A 716 25.60 -10.82 -5.84
C PRO A 716 26.71 -9.80 -6.19
N PHE A 717 27.15 -9.71 -7.44
CA PHE A 717 28.19 -8.79 -7.93
C PHE A 717 27.66 -7.38 -8.26
N HIS A 718 26.34 -7.20 -8.26
CA HIS A 718 25.68 -5.91 -8.36
C HIS A 718 24.61 -5.74 -7.27
N GLN A 719 24.37 -4.49 -6.85
CA GLN A 719 23.35 -4.15 -5.85
C GLN A 719 21.96 -4.54 -6.36
N PRO A 720 21.17 -5.31 -5.59
CA PRO A 720 19.81 -5.66 -5.96
C PRO A 720 18.86 -4.46 -5.82
N ILE A 721 17.96 -4.32 -6.79
CA ILE A 721 16.98 -3.22 -6.85
C ILE A 721 16.02 -3.29 -5.65
N TYR A 722 15.77 -4.50 -5.15
CA TYR A 722 14.96 -4.79 -3.97
C TYR A 722 15.67 -5.84 -3.10
N GLY A 723 15.74 -5.64 -1.79
CA GLY A 723 16.40 -6.56 -0.84
C GLY A 723 17.55 -5.91 -0.05
N PRO A 724 18.23 -6.68 0.83
CA PRO A 724 19.30 -6.14 1.67
C PRO A 724 20.44 -5.56 0.84
N GLN A 725 20.78 -4.31 1.12
CA GLN A 725 21.77 -3.52 0.38
C GLN A 725 23.19 -3.79 0.89
N THR A 726 23.59 -5.07 0.93
CA THR A 726 24.97 -5.46 1.26
C THR A 726 25.89 -5.03 0.13
N PRO A 727 27.13 -4.56 0.39
CA PRO A 727 28.10 -4.24 -0.66
C PRO A 727 28.22 -5.40 -1.68
N PRO A 728 28.29 -5.12 -3.00
CA PRO A 728 28.36 -6.20 -3.97
C PRO A 728 29.68 -6.96 -3.79
N LEU A 729 29.64 -8.27 -4.05
CA LEU A 729 30.85 -9.07 -4.02
C LEU A 729 31.75 -8.69 -5.19
N VAL A 730 33.05 -8.93 -5.04
CA VAL A 730 34.00 -8.78 -6.14
C VAL A 730 33.86 -9.99 -7.06
N GLY A 731 33.52 -9.73 -8.32
CA GLY A 731 33.36 -10.72 -9.36
C GLY A 731 34.69 -11.42 -9.73
N PRO A 732 34.73 -12.74 -9.94
CA PRO A 732 35.93 -13.48 -10.32
C PRO A 732 36.61 -13.04 -11.61
N ASN A 733 35.87 -12.46 -12.56
CA ASN A 733 36.39 -12.07 -13.87
C ASN A 733 36.53 -10.55 -14.03
N ASN A 734 36.32 -9.77 -12.95
CA ASN A 734 36.36 -8.30 -12.94
C ASN A 734 35.42 -7.63 -13.97
N ASP A 735 34.35 -8.32 -14.33
CA ASP A 735 33.29 -7.85 -15.22
C ASP A 735 31.96 -8.36 -14.66
N VAL A 736 31.20 -7.44 -14.07
CA VAL A 736 29.94 -7.74 -13.37
C VAL A 736 28.89 -8.32 -14.33
N GLY A 737 28.90 -7.88 -15.60
CA GLY A 737 28.01 -8.40 -16.63
C GLY A 737 28.36 -9.83 -16.98
N LEU A 738 29.64 -10.11 -17.22
CA LEU A 738 30.13 -11.44 -17.54
C LEU A 738 29.94 -12.42 -16.36
N ASP A 739 30.28 -11.99 -15.15
CA ASP A 739 30.13 -12.78 -13.94
C ASP A 739 28.65 -13.11 -13.65
N GLY A 740 27.75 -12.15 -13.89
CA GLY A 740 26.30 -12.38 -13.86
C GLY A 740 25.81 -13.33 -14.95
N MET A 741 26.32 -13.19 -16.18
CA MET A 741 25.98 -14.09 -17.28
C MET A 741 26.37 -15.54 -16.97
N VAL A 742 27.56 -15.76 -16.39
CA VAL A 742 28.02 -17.11 -16.03
C VAL A 742 27.11 -17.76 -14.98
N ILE A 743 26.64 -17.02 -13.97
CA ILE A 743 25.66 -17.51 -12.99
C ILE A 743 24.37 -17.96 -13.69
N ASN A 744 23.86 -17.13 -14.61
CA ASN A 744 22.61 -17.40 -15.32
C ASN A 744 22.75 -18.58 -16.28
N ILE A 745 23.89 -18.71 -16.96
CA ILE A 745 24.22 -19.87 -17.81
C ILE A 745 24.23 -21.15 -16.97
N ALA A 746 24.90 -21.15 -15.81
CA ALA A 746 24.97 -22.32 -14.94
C ALA A 746 23.57 -22.73 -14.42
N SER A 747 22.75 -21.75 -14.01
CA SER A 747 21.37 -21.98 -13.57
C SER A 747 20.51 -22.60 -14.67
N LEU A 748 20.57 -22.04 -15.88
CA LEU A 748 19.78 -22.51 -17.02
C LEU A 748 20.27 -23.85 -17.56
N LEU A 749 21.57 -24.13 -17.55
CA LEU A 749 22.11 -25.44 -17.92
C LEU A 749 21.60 -26.55 -16.99
N ALA A 750 21.52 -26.30 -15.68
CA ALA A 750 20.95 -27.26 -14.74
C ALA A 750 19.46 -27.53 -15.04
N GLY A 751 18.70 -26.49 -15.36
CA GLY A 751 17.31 -26.60 -15.83
C GLY A 751 17.19 -27.41 -17.13
N THR A 752 18.02 -27.11 -18.13
CA THR A 752 18.05 -27.81 -19.41
C THR A 752 18.38 -29.29 -19.27
N VAL A 753 19.30 -29.66 -18.38
CA VAL A 753 19.68 -31.08 -18.19
C VAL A 753 18.60 -31.85 -17.42
N THR A 754 17.96 -31.21 -16.44
CA THR A 754 16.97 -31.88 -15.57
C THR A 754 15.54 -31.84 -16.13
N ASN A 755 15.24 -30.88 -17.01
CA ASN A 755 13.94 -30.66 -17.62
C ASN A 755 14.02 -30.15 -19.08
N PRO A 756 14.72 -30.84 -19.99
CA PRO A 756 15.01 -30.34 -21.35
C PRO A 756 13.76 -30.05 -22.20
N PHE A 757 12.65 -30.75 -21.95
CA PHE A 757 11.44 -30.69 -22.76
C PHE A 757 10.18 -30.33 -21.95
N GLY A 758 10.33 -29.79 -20.75
CA GLY A 758 9.18 -29.42 -19.89
C GLY A 758 8.39 -30.60 -19.33
N ASN A 759 9.02 -31.79 -19.29
CA ASN A 759 8.45 -33.04 -18.76
C ASN A 759 9.42 -33.80 -17.84
N GLY A 760 10.52 -33.18 -17.42
CA GLY A 760 11.50 -33.69 -16.47
C GLY A 760 11.20 -33.25 -15.03
N PHE A 761 12.25 -33.08 -14.23
CA PHE A 761 12.14 -32.79 -12.80
C PHE A 761 11.96 -31.30 -12.52
N PHE A 762 10.84 -30.94 -11.89
CA PHE A 762 10.56 -29.59 -11.40
C PHE A 762 9.60 -29.62 -10.20
N GLN A 763 9.61 -28.56 -9.41
CA GLN A 763 8.69 -28.31 -8.30
C GLN A 763 7.66 -27.24 -8.70
N GLY A 764 6.46 -27.33 -8.16
CA GLY A 764 5.39 -26.36 -8.43
C GLY A 764 4.55 -26.73 -9.66
N ALA A 765 3.79 -25.76 -10.16
CA ALA A 765 2.88 -25.99 -11.27
C ALA A 765 3.66 -26.04 -12.61
N LYS A 766 3.17 -26.84 -13.56
CA LYS A 766 3.84 -27.10 -14.86
C LYS A 766 4.02 -25.83 -15.71
N ASP A 767 3.21 -24.81 -15.47
CA ASP A 767 3.26 -23.49 -16.10
C ASP A 767 4.20 -22.50 -15.38
N ALA A 768 4.73 -22.85 -14.21
CA ALA A 768 5.76 -22.11 -13.48
C ALA A 768 6.71 -23.07 -12.73
N PRO A 769 7.45 -23.94 -13.45
CA PRO A 769 8.32 -24.93 -12.83
C PRO A 769 9.50 -24.25 -12.12
N LEU A 770 9.69 -24.58 -10.84
CA LEU A 770 10.95 -24.37 -10.12
C LEU A 770 11.85 -25.58 -10.38
N GLU A 771 12.91 -25.37 -11.14
CA GLU A 771 13.83 -26.41 -11.61
C GLU A 771 15.08 -26.46 -10.72
N ALA A 772 16.04 -27.31 -11.09
CA ALA A 772 17.14 -27.70 -10.20
C ALA A 772 17.86 -26.53 -9.51
N ALA A 773 18.15 -25.44 -10.24
CA ALA A 773 18.78 -24.24 -9.69
C ALA A 773 17.77 -23.17 -9.23
N SER A 774 16.62 -23.02 -9.91
CA SER A 774 15.63 -21.99 -9.56
C SER A 774 14.80 -22.34 -8.32
N ALA A 775 14.82 -23.59 -7.86
CA ALA A 775 14.34 -24.00 -6.54
C ALA A 775 15.24 -23.51 -5.39
N CYS A 776 16.47 -23.04 -5.69
CA CYS A 776 17.45 -22.56 -4.71
C CYS A 776 17.87 -21.09 -4.98
N PRO A 777 16.91 -20.14 -5.04
CA PRO A 777 17.20 -18.77 -5.44
C PRO A 777 18.15 -18.09 -4.46
N GLY A 778 19.27 -17.59 -4.99
CA GLY A 778 20.25 -16.81 -4.24
C GLY A 778 21.12 -17.59 -3.25
N VAL A 779 21.10 -18.92 -3.30
CA VAL A 779 21.95 -19.78 -2.47
C VAL A 779 23.22 -20.12 -3.22
N TYR A 780 24.37 -19.59 -2.79
CA TYR A 780 25.68 -19.89 -3.39
C TYR A 780 26.65 -20.58 -2.42
N GLY A 781 26.51 -20.33 -1.12
CA GLY A 781 27.34 -20.89 -0.05
C GLY A 781 26.53 -21.34 1.16
N LYS A 782 27.18 -22.00 2.10
CA LYS A 782 26.52 -22.50 3.32
C LYS A 782 25.98 -21.32 4.14
N GLY A 783 24.78 -21.48 4.70
CA GLY A 783 24.14 -20.45 5.52
C GLY A 783 23.62 -19.24 4.73
N ALA A 784 23.48 -19.34 3.41
CA ALA A 784 22.85 -18.30 2.61
C ALA A 784 21.41 -17.99 3.09
N TYR A 785 21.04 -16.71 3.05
CA TYR A 785 19.70 -16.20 3.35
C TYR A 785 19.44 -14.97 2.49
N PRO A 786 18.21 -14.42 2.38
CA PRO A 786 17.95 -13.27 1.52
C PRO A 786 18.92 -12.11 1.77
N GLY A 787 19.68 -11.72 0.74
CA GLY A 787 20.72 -10.69 0.81
C GLY A 787 22.11 -11.13 1.30
N TYR A 788 22.31 -12.42 1.57
CA TYR A 788 23.62 -13.00 1.87
C TYR A 788 23.84 -14.26 1.03
N ALA A 789 24.87 -14.24 0.18
CA ALA A 789 25.17 -15.32 -0.77
C ALA A 789 25.60 -16.65 -0.08
N GLY A 790 25.88 -16.62 1.22
CA GLY A 790 26.44 -17.74 1.98
C GLY A 790 27.96 -17.63 2.14
N GLU A 791 28.55 -18.60 2.84
CA GLU A 791 30.01 -18.69 2.99
C GLU A 791 30.67 -19.01 1.63
N LEU A 792 31.54 -18.10 1.16
CA LEU A 792 32.25 -18.20 -0.12
C LEU A 792 33.77 -18.13 0.10
N LEU A 793 34.52 -18.70 -0.85
CA LEU A 793 35.98 -18.54 -0.88
C LEU A 793 36.32 -17.15 -1.41
N VAL A 794 37.41 -16.56 -0.88
CA VAL A 794 37.91 -15.26 -1.32
C VAL A 794 39.33 -15.41 -1.85
N ASP A 795 39.58 -14.92 -3.06
CA ASP A 795 40.92 -14.83 -3.62
C ASP A 795 41.70 -13.72 -2.89
N GLN A 796 42.82 -14.08 -2.25
CA GLN A 796 43.58 -13.12 -1.44
C GLN A 796 44.30 -12.05 -2.27
N SER A 797 44.52 -12.29 -3.56
CA SER A 797 45.19 -11.36 -4.48
C SER A 797 44.22 -10.39 -5.16
N THR A 798 43.00 -10.85 -5.50
CA THR A 798 42.02 -10.04 -6.24
C THR A 798 40.81 -9.62 -5.40
N GLY A 799 40.59 -10.24 -4.24
CA GLY A 799 39.38 -10.07 -3.42
C GLY A 799 38.14 -10.78 -3.98
N ALA A 800 38.27 -11.50 -5.11
CA ALA A 800 37.15 -12.14 -5.78
C ALA A 800 36.48 -13.22 -4.92
N SER A 801 35.14 -13.20 -4.88
CA SER A 801 34.32 -14.19 -4.18
C SER A 801 33.89 -15.30 -5.13
N TYR A 802 34.15 -16.55 -4.78
CA TYR A 802 33.90 -17.72 -5.64
C TYR A 802 33.56 -18.97 -4.82
N ASN A 803 32.96 -19.97 -5.46
CA ASN A 803 32.73 -21.29 -4.87
C ASN A 803 33.17 -22.45 -5.77
N ALA A 804 33.69 -22.16 -6.97
CA ALA A 804 34.19 -23.15 -7.91
C ALA A 804 35.50 -22.70 -8.57
N ASN A 805 36.46 -23.62 -8.70
CA ASN A 805 37.64 -23.47 -9.54
C ASN A 805 37.37 -24.16 -10.89
N GLY A 806 37.53 -23.43 -11.99
CA GLY A 806 37.47 -23.98 -13.34
C GLY A 806 38.85 -24.14 -13.97
N ALA A 807 38.85 -24.49 -15.26
CA ALA A 807 40.07 -24.72 -16.02
C ALA A 807 40.95 -23.46 -16.13
N ASN A 808 42.25 -23.66 -16.35
CA ASN A 808 43.25 -22.59 -16.54
C ASN A 808 43.30 -21.57 -15.39
N GLY A 809 43.00 -22.01 -14.16
CA GLY A 809 43.04 -21.17 -12.96
C GLY A 809 41.88 -20.17 -12.83
N ARG A 810 40.84 -20.25 -13.69
CA ARG A 810 39.67 -19.37 -13.60
C ARG A 810 38.78 -19.74 -12.42
N LYS A 811 38.13 -18.74 -11.84
CA LYS A 811 37.24 -18.88 -10.68
C LYS A 811 35.82 -18.51 -11.06
N TYR A 812 34.85 -19.16 -10.45
CA TYR A 812 33.43 -19.00 -10.77
C TYR A 812 32.56 -19.03 -9.51
N LEU A 813 31.42 -18.35 -9.59
CA LEU A 813 30.35 -18.45 -8.62
C LEU A 813 29.16 -19.18 -9.27
N LEU A 814 28.80 -20.33 -8.72
CA LEU A 814 27.76 -21.21 -9.24
C LEU A 814 26.60 -21.34 -8.24
N PRO A 815 25.34 -21.35 -8.68
CA PRO A 815 24.19 -21.51 -7.78
C PRO A 815 24.15 -22.92 -7.18
N ALA A 816 23.57 -23.04 -5.98
CA ALA A 816 23.23 -24.33 -5.40
C ALA A 816 22.13 -25.03 -6.21
N LEU A 817 22.12 -26.35 -6.15
CA LEU A 817 21.08 -27.18 -6.76
C LEU A 817 20.25 -27.85 -5.67
N ILE A 818 18.96 -28.07 -5.93
CA ILE A 818 18.11 -28.85 -5.03
C ILE A 818 18.59 -30.31 -4.98
N ASP A 819 18.86 -30.81 -3.77
CA ASP A 819 19.07 -32.23 -3.53
C ASP A 819 17.69 -32.88 -3.33
N LEU A 820 17.31 -33.75 -4.26
CA LEU A 820 16.00 -34.42 -4.24
C LEU A 820 15.87 -35.43 -3.09
N THR A 821 16.97 -35.92 -2.51
CA THR A 821 16.94 -36.89 -1.42
C THR A 821 16.67 -36.24 -0.08
N THR A 822 17.22 -35.04 0.14
CA THR A 822 17.05 -34.29 1.39
C THR A 822 16.04 -33.15 1.27
N SER A 823 15.57 -32.85 0.05
CA SER A 823 14.72 -31.69 -0.25
C SER A 823 15.33 -30.36 0.22
N SER A 824 16.66 -30.25 0.17
CA SER A 824 17.41 -29.06 0.60
C SER A 824 18.38 -28.58 -0.47
N CYS A 825 18.70 -27.28 -0.48
CA CYS A 825 19.70 -26.74 -1.39
C CYS A 825 21.10 -27.24 -1.03
N SER A 826 21.72 -27.96 -1.97
CA SER A 826 23.07 -28.49 -1.84
C SER A 826 24.06 -27.56 -2.54
N THR A 827 24.93 -26.96 -1.73
CA THR A 827 26.03 -26.10 -2.18
C THR A 827 27.24 -26.96 -2.53
N LEU A 828 28.09 -26.51 -3.46
CA LEU A 828 29.39 -27.13 -3.73
C LEU A 828 30.26 -27.15 -2.46
N THR A 829 30.24 -28.27 -1.72
CA THR A 829 31.19 -28.51 -0.63
C THR A 829 32.54 -28.95 -1.21
N LEU A 830 33.64 -28.59 -0.54
CA LEU A 830 35.05 -28.89 -0.87
C LEU A 830 35.40 -30.38 -1.14
N ALA A 831 34.44 -31.31 -1.14
CA ALA A 831 34.66 -32.75 -1.26
C ALA A 831 33.61 -33.49 -2.11
N SER A 832 33.14 -32.92 -3.23
CA SER A 832 32.29 -33.69 -4.16
C SER A 832 33.08 -34.17 -5.38
N LYS A 833 33.40 -35.47 -5.39
CA LYS A 833 33.90 -36.21 -6.56
C LYS A 833 32.80 -36.26 -7.64
N TYR A 834 32.91 -35.42 -8.67
CA TYR A 834 32.15 -35.61 -9.91
C TYR A 834 33.12 -35.86 -11.08
N LYS A 835 32.75 -36.80 -11.97
CA LYS A 835 33.50 -37.13 -13.18
C LYS A 835 33.60 -35.87 -14.06
N SER A 836 34.80 -35.56 -14.53
CA SER A 836 35.03 -34.47 -15.50
C SER A 836 34.22 -34.72 -16.77
N LEU A 837 33.46 -33.72 -17.21
CA LEU A 837 32.90 -33.71 -18.56
C LEU A 837 33.99 -33.17 -19.48
N THR A 838 34.46 -33.97 -20.44
CA THR A 838 35.35 -33.50 -21.50
C THR A 838 34.49 -32.76 -22.52
N ILE A 839 34.65 -31.44 -22.62
CA ILE A 839 34.01 -30.63 -23.66
C ILE A 839 34.94 -30.67 -24.88
N ASP A 840 34.44 -31.17 -26.01
CA ASP A 840 35.17 -31.19 -27.28
C ASP A 840 35.36 -29.74 -27.77
N GLU A 841 36.61 -29.31 -27.98
CA GLU A 841 36.97 -27.91 -28.30
C GLU A 841 36.35 -27.41 -29.62
N ASN A 842 35.80 -28.30 -30.45
CA ASN A 842 35.13 -27.96 -31.71
C ASN A 842 33.74 -27.32 -31.54
N ILE A 843 33.20 -27.21 -30.32
CA ILE A 843 31.83 -26.69 -30.07
C ILE A 843 31.82 -25.17 -29.76
N VAL A 844 32.97 -24.52 -29.52
CA VAL A 844 33.01 -23.14 -28.99
C VAL A 844 32.99 -22.03 -30.06
N SER A 845 33.03 -22.34 -31.36
CA SER A 845 33.02 -21.28 -32.40
C SER A 845 31.66 -21.06 -33.06
N SER A 846 30.77 -20.27 -32.43
CA SER A 846 29.70 -19.57 -33.15
C SER A 846 29.19 -18.30 -32.43
N ILE A 847 30.06 -17.30 -32.25
CA ILE A 847 29.60 -15.92 -32.03
C ILE A 847 29.18 -15.36 -33.40
N SER A 848 27.88 -15.40 -33.71
CA SER A 848 27.35 -14.88 -34.98
C SER A 848 27.22 -13.36 -34.93
N THR A 849 28.12 -12.64 -35.61
CA THR A 849 27.98 -11.21 -35.93
C THR A 849 27.25 -10.94 -37.25
N ASN A 850 26.72 -11.94 -37.97
CA ASN A 850 25.98 -11.69 -39.21
C ASN A 850 24.98 -12.83 -39.54
N GLY A 851 23.84 -12.85 -38.84
CA GLY A 851 22.53 -13.30 -39.35
C GLY A 851 22.42 -14.58 -40.20
N LYS A 852 23.25 -15.62 -40.01
CA LYS A 852 23.03 -16.95 -40.60
C LYS A 852 23.51 -18.05 -39.65
N LEU A 853 22.58 -18.88 -39.18
CA LEU A 853 22.87 -20.14 -38.49
C LEU A 853 23.25 -21.20 -39.54
N ALA A 854 24.43 -21.78 -39.41
CA ALA A 854 24.78 -23.05 -40.07
C ALA A 854 24.34 -24.21 -39.15
N PRO A 855 23.86 -25.34 -39.70
CA PRO A 855 23.39 -26.46 -38.91
C PRO A 855 24.59 -27.29 -38.44
N LEU A 856 24.56 -27.76 -37.20
CA LEU A 856 25.45 -28.84 -36.75
C LEU A 856 24.65 -29.83 -35.89
N ASN A 857 24.78 -31.09 -36.32
CA ASN A 857 24.26 -32.34 -35.77
C ASN A 857 24.64 -32.59 -34.30
#